data_AF-A0A8T7K2J9-F1
#
_entry.id   AF-A0A8T7K2J9-F1
#
_cell.length_a   1.000
_cell.length_b   1.000
_cell.length_c   1.000
_cell.angle_alpha   90.00
_cell.angle_beta   90.00
_cell.angle_gamma   90.00
#
_symmetry.space_group_name_H-M   'P 1'
#
loop_
_entity.id
_entity.type
_entity.pdbx_description
1 polymer ?
#
loop_
_entity_poly.entity_id
_entity_poly.type
_entity_poly.pdbx_seq_one_letter_code
_entity_poly.pdbx_strand_id
1 'polypeptide(L)'
;MPKVISHALVLPDRDFNQWYQAAQAYIQKFERVAVIRSPRGFNLNRFRNITAVAAPAVWMSDNAVEHIRRVYPAVVRVDVVRATTPEELRSALAARVAANDRYGETINSGRHLDDRFVLDWPVSAAGSRIVQGFNSDLGDGKRLEGLMIAAPRGTQVKAGIGGVVATVIRQQTALGFGEYVQISTNFRGQAYLVTYAGLQNISVQAGANVSSVSAIGQSGGDAIRLVVQTPGRGLGGYQLPDVVDPTPLIYWEGLRLRSISGGLRIREKPGTQFNVLTTVFPIDFLEPMEQHGRTLLKIGQQDQWALVRAPNGIEAHAAAWLMTTLDMDDVLEVFPGVNPVGINLDVVHPLGKPRPERLGRMGWVRLPYNVSYNPDNNTYGNTDIEGAFRRYQPYIRQYAAAGYKVMLVLTHQTFGEGAGYVWPQMGDNDWRGYAARFGQVVGQVARQFAGQNLVHAYQIWNEQDAPHGAGSSVTLSPQNYAAILAESIRAIRGVDRSALILTGGHTGGPVAGPNYARATLAALPAGVAPDGIATHPYGRGVTVGVPYAIFGHIDEEIRNYGAIFPERPLWITEWGVLDRPDDNPADVTRYASEIINYVRARYAGKIATLLWYAWAQGMHNGYGLVGTNDQPRQPLYDQFTRG
;
A
#
# COMPACT_ATOMS: atom_id res chain seq x y z
N MET A 1 -4.01 -3.67 -10.11
CA MET A 1 -3.31 -2.55 -10.77
C MET A 1 -2.46 -3.12 -11.91
N PRO A 2 -2.22 -2.41 -13.03
CA PRO A 2 -1.25 -2.87 -14.01
C PRO A 2 0.14 -2.91 -13.34
N LYS A 3 0.87 -4.02 -13.55
CA LYS A 3 2.24 -4.21 -13.00
C LYS A 3 3.08 -2.96 -13.21
N VAL A 4 3.83 -2.56 -12.19
CA VAL A 4 4.74 -1.41 -12.28
C VAL A 4 5.89 -1.77 -13.23
N ILE A 5 5.72 -1.54 -14.53
CA ILE A 5 6.79 -1.76 -15.50
C ILE A 5 7.88 -0.69 -15.29
N SER A 6 9.01 -1.10 -14.71
CA SER A 6 10.19 -0.25 -14.54
C SER A 6 11.08 -0.36 -15.79
N HIS A 7 11.05 0.66 -16.64
CA HIS A 7 11.74 0.68 -17.93
C HIS A 7 12.48 2.00 -18.19
N ALA A 8 13.75 1.90 -18.56
CA ALA A 8 14.51 3.04 -19.09
C ALA A 8 14.94 2.86 -20.55
N LEU A 9 14.87 3.95 -21.31
CA LEU A 9 15.44 4.12 -22.64
C LEU A 9 16.70 4.97 -22.52
N VAL A 10 17.87 4.35 -22.73
CA VAL A 10 19.17 5.03 -22.60
C VAL A 10 19.59 5.54 -23.97
N LEU A 11 19.70 6.87 -24.08
CA LEU A 11 20.08 7.57 -25.30
C LEU A 11 21.51 8.12 -25.20
N PRO A 12 22.20 8.31 -26.33
CA PRO A 12 23.49 8.99 -26.37
C PRO A 12 23.40 10.42 -25.84
N ASP A 13 24.43 10.88 -25.13
CA ASP A 13 24.50 12.25 -24.59
C ASP A 13 24.88 13.26 -25.68
N ARG A 14 25.76 12.87 -26.60
CA ARG A 14 26.10 13.67 -27.77
C ARG A 14 24.88 13.82 -28.67
N ASP A 15 24.55 15.06 -29.02
CA ASP A 15 23.38 15.42 -29.84
C ASP A 15 22.05 14.91 -29.25
N PHE A 16 21.96 14.82 -27.91
CA PHE A 16 20.84 14.20 -27.18
C PHE A 16 19.45 14.63 -27.69
N ASN A 17 19.25 15.91 -28.01
CA ASN A 17 17.95 16.40 -28.48
C ASN A 17 17.49 15.72 -29.77
N GLN A 18 18.40 15.38 -30.68
CA GLN A 18 18.07 14.68 -31.92
C GLN A 18 17.67 13.24 -31.64
N TRP A 19 18.41 12.55 -30.76
CA TRP A 19 18.06 11.19 -30.30
C TRP A 19 16.73 11.14 -29.56
N TYR A 20 16.47 12.14 -28.71
CA TYR A 20 15.20 12.27 -27.99
C TYR A 20 14.03 12.47 -28.93
N GLN A 21 14.15 13.37 -29.92
CA GLN A 21 13.14 13.57 -30.96
C GLN A 21 12.89 12.29 -31.77
N ALA A 22 13.94 11.54 -32.12
CA ALA A 22 13.81 10.25 -32.79
C ALA A 22 13.03 9.20 -31.98
N ALA A 23 13.11 9.26 -30.64
CA ALA A 23 12.42 8.35 -29.74
C ALA A 23 11.00 8.81 -29.32
N GLN A 24 10.57 10.03 -29.69
CA GLN A 24 9.37 10.65 -29.12
C GLN A 24 8.09 9.83 -29.33
N ALA A 25 7.88 9.31 -30.54
CA ALA A 25 6.71 8.49 -30.85
C ALA A 25 6.65 7.21 -29.99
N TYR A 26 7.80 6.61 -29.71
CA TYR A 26 7.90 5.43 -28.85
C TYR A 26 7.58 5.77 -27.39
N ILE A 27 8.12 6.87 -26.87
CA ILE A 27 7.88 7.35 -25.51
C ILE A 27 6.39 7.70 -25.31
N GLN A 28 5.74 8.26 -26.33
CA GLN A 28 4.31 8.57 -26.29
C GLN A 28 3.44 7.31 -26.39
N LYS A 29 3.86 6.31 -27.17
CA LYS A 29 3.11 5.06 -27.37
C LYS A 29 3.13 4.16 -26.13
N PHE A 30 4.26 4.07 -25.45
CA PHE A 30 4.44 3.16 -24.32
C PHE A 30 4.54 3.90 -23.00
N GLU A 31 3.62 3.60 -22.08
CA GLU A 31 3.61 4.21 -20.76
C GLU A 31 4.86 3.88 -19.95
N ARG A 32 5.28 4.85 -19.11
CA ARG A 32 6.33 4.72 -18.08
C ARG A 32 7.72 4.41 -18.61
N VAL A 33 8.09 5.00 -19.75
CA VAL A 33 9.46 4.97 -20.29
C VAL A 33 10.29 6.12 -19.70
N ALA A 34 11.26 5.82 -18.84
CA ALA A 34 12.20 6.81 -18.35
C ALA A 34 13.32 7.05 -19.38
N VAL A 35 13.47 8.29 -19.87
CA VAL A 35 14.59 8.61 -20.78
C VAL A 35 15.82 8.97 -19.98
N ILE A 36 16.91 8.25 -20.22
CA ILE A 36 18.19 8.44 -19.53
C ILE A 36 19.23 8.96 -20.52
N ARG A 37 19.90 10.05 -20.14
CA ARG A 37 21.00 10.65 -20.93
C ARG A 37 22.30 9.94 -20.58
N SER A 38 22.73 8.99 -21.40
CA SER A 38 23.93 8.18 -21.15
C SER A 38 23.90 7.38 -19.83
N PRO A 39 24.65 6.27 -19.71
CA PRO A 39 24.82 5.61 -18.40
C PRO A 39 25.66 6.45 -17.41
N ARG A 40 26.43 7.44 -17.86
CA ARG A 40 27.32 8.23 -17.00
C ARG A 40 26.52 9.08 -16.01
N GLY A 41 26.70 8.81 -14.72
CA GLY A 41 26.03 9.56 -13.64
C GLY A 41 24.60 9.11 -13.33
N PHE A 42 24.08 8.09 -14.02
CA PHE A 42 22.77 7.52 -13.74
C PHE A 42 22.88 6.08 -13.25
N ASN A 43 22.16 5.77 -12.17
CA ASN A 43 22.10 4.42 -11.62
C ASN A 43 20.97 3.62 -12.28
N LEU A 44 21.32 2.73 -13.22
CA LEU A 44 20.33 1.92 -13.93
C LEU A 44 19.77 0.76 -13.08
N ASN A 45 20.31 0.49 -11.89
CA ASN A 45 19.84 -0.62 -11.04
C ASN A 45 18.38 -0.48 -10.59
N ARG A 46 17.80 0.72 -10.65
CA ARG A 46 16.38 0.94 -10.35
C ARG A 46 15.43 0.45 -11.44
N PHE A 47 15.94 0.13 -12.62
CA PHE A 47 15.15 -0.35 -13.75
C PHE A 47 15.28 -1.85 -13.94
N ARG A 48 14.13 -2.53 -14.09
CA ARG A 48 14.10 -3.95 -14.44
C ARG A 48 14.57 -4.15 -15.88
N ASN A 49 14.04 -3.33 -16.78
CA ASN A 49 14.20 -3.44 -18.21
C ASN A 49 14.90 -2.18 -18.74
N ILE A 50 15.92 -2.36 -19.57
CA ILE A 50 16.64 -1.28 -20.24
C ILE A 50 16.54 -1.48 -21.75
N THR A 51 16.06 -0.48 -22.48
CA THR A 51 16.33 -0.35 -23.91
C THR A 51 17.61 0.47 -24.09
N ALA A 52 18.67 -0.18 -24.53
CA ALA A 52 19.98 0.41 -24.72
C ALA A 52 20.22 0.71 -26.20
N VAL A 53 20.34 2.00 -26.55
CA VAL A 53 20.76 2.40 -27.90
C VAL A 53 22.26 2.20 -28.02
N ALA A 54 22.68 1.19 -28.79
CA ALA A 54 24.07 0.84 -29.03
C ALA A 54 24.72 1.78 -30.07
N ALA A 55 24.89 3.05 -29.70
CA ALA A 55 25.64 4.03 -30.48
C ALA A 55 27.10 4.11 -30.02
N PRO A 56 28.04 4.54 -30.89
CA PRO A 56 29.45 4.67 -30.55
C PRO A 56 29.72 5.60 -29.36
N ALA A 57 30.73 5.24 -28.55
CA ALA A 57 31.22 5.97 -27.37
C ALA A 57 30.22 6.14 -26.22
N VAL A 58 29.07 5.45 -26.24
CA VAL A 58 28.07 5.48 -25.16
C VAL A 58 28.37 4.43 -24.09
N TRP A 59 28.80 3.24 -24.51
CA TRP A 59 28.97 2.08 -23.65
C TRP A 59 30.45 1.73 -23.49
N MET A 60 30.78 1.04 -22.39
CA MET A 60 32.12 0.49 -22.21
C MET A 60 32.42 -0.46 -23.38
N SER A 61 33.52 -0.20 -24.10
CA SER A 61 33.92 -0.95 -25.30
C SER A 61 32.82 -1.03 -26.39
N ASP A 62 31.93 -0.03 -26.45
CA ASP A 62 30.76 0.00 -27.35
C ASP A 62 29.82 -1.22 -27.21
N ASN A 63 29.87 -1.89 -26.06
CA ASN A 63 29.05 -3.06 -25.76
C ASN A 63 28.07 -2.76 -24.62
N ALA A 64 26.83 -2.44 -24.98
CA ALA A 64 25.78 -2.11 -24.02
C ALA A 64 25.51 -3.26 -23.02
N VAL A 65 25.47 -4.51 -23.51
CA VAL A 65 25.18 -5.67 -22.67
C VAL A 65 26.30 -5.87 -21.66
N GLU A 66 27.54 -5.91 -22.11
CA GLU A 66 28.70 -6.10 -21.21
C GLU A 66 28.81 -4.98 -20.17
N HIS A 67 28.64 -3.72 -20.60
CA HIS A 67 28.61 -2.58 -19.68
C HIS A 67 27.51 -2.77 -18.63
N ILE A 68 26.27 -3.01 -19.04
CA ILE A 68 25.14 -3.10 -18.11
C ILE A 68 25.31 -4.29 -17.17
N ARG A 69 25.73 -5.45 -17.65
CA ARG A 69 25.96 -6.64 -16.81
C ARG A 69 27.06 -6.42 -15.78
N ARG A 70 28.08 -5.64 -16.11
CA ARG A 70 29.19 -5.31 -15.20
C ARG A 70 28.81 -4.27 -14.15
N VAL A 71 28.11 -3.20 -14.54
CA VAL A 71 27.91 -2.01 -13.69
C VAL A 71 26.55 -1.98 -13.00
N TYR A 72 25.51 -2.54 -13.63
CA TYR A 72 24.13 -2.49 -13.15
C TYR A 72 23.54 -3.90 -12.99
N PRO A 73 24.01 -4.65 -11.99
CA PRO A 73 23.68 -6.05 -11.85
C PRO A 73 22.25 -6.30 -11.35
N ALA A 74 21.42 -5.28 -11.13
CA ALA A 74 19.98 -5.43 -10.87
C ALA A 74 19.12 -5.39 -12.16
N VAL A 75 19.69 -4.95 -13.30
CA VAL A 75 18.98 -4.96 -14.58
C VAL A 75 18.77 -6.41 -15.03
N VAL A 76 17.51 -6.78 -15.27
CA VAL A 76 17.12 -8.13 -15.70
C VAL A 76 17.20 -8.23 -17.23
N ARG A 77 16.46 -7.36 -17.92
CA ARG A 77 16.37 -7.34 -19.38
C ARG A 77 17.17 -6.18 -19.96
N VAL A 78 18.02 -6.49 -20.94
CA VAL A 78 18.69 -5.51 -21.80
C VAL A 78 18.21 -5.74 -23.23
N ASP A 79 17.41 -4.80 -23.71
CA ASP A 79 16.93 -4.73 -25.08
C ASP A 79 17.88 -3.82 -25.88
N VAL A 80 18.63 -4.38 -26.83
CA VAL A 80 19.62 -3.61 -27.59
C VAL A 80 19.04 -3.10 -28.91
N VAL A 81 19.01 -1.79 -29.08
CA VAL A 81 18.70 -1.16 -30.37
C VAL A 81 19.99 -0.70 -31.01
N ARG A 82 20.39 -1.35 -32.10
CA ARG A 82 21.57 -0.93 -32.88
C ARG A 82 21.18 0.27 -33.75
N ALA A 83 21.71 1.43 -33.41
CA ALA A 83 21.54 2.66 -34.17
C ALA A 83 22.77 3.54 -33.98
N THR A 84 23.37 3.97 -35.08
CA THR A 84 24.51 4.90 -35.14
C THR A 84 24.07 6.34 -35.39
N THR A 85 22.84 6.53 -35.89
CA THR A 85 22.24 7.85 -36.12
C THR A 85 20.83 7.96 -35.52
N PRO A 86 20.32 9.19 -35.27
CA PRO A 86 18.94 9.39 -34.86
C PRO A 86 17.90 8.85 -35.85
N GLU A 87 18.18 8.85 -37.15
CA GLU A 87 17.25 8.32 -38.17
C GLU A 87 17.09 6.80 -38.08
N GLU A 88 18.21 6.10 -37.87
CA GLU A 88 18.21 4.66 -37.65
C GLU A 88 17.42 4.30 -36.37
N LEU A 89 17.59 5.07 -35.30
CA LEU A 89 16.81 4.90 -34.08
C LEU A 89 15.32 5.12 -34.34
N ARG A 90 14.95 6.20 -35.03
CA ARG A 90 13.55 6.50 -35.35
C ARG A 90 12.92 5.35 -36.12
N SER A 91 13.61 4.84 -37.13
CA SER A 91 13.14 3.72 -37.96
C SER A 91 12.94 2.44 -37.12
N ALA A 92 13.91 2.09 -36.28
CA ALA A 92 13.83 0.91 -35.42
C ALA A 92 12.69 1.00 -34.39
N LEU A 93 12.49 2.18 -33.79
CA LEU A 93 11.42 2.41 -32.81
C LEU A 93 10.04 2.55 -33.47
N ALA A 94 9.95 3.09 -34.68
CA ALA A 94 8.70 3.17 -35.43
C ALA A 94 8.15 1.79 -35.75
N ALA A 95 9.01 0.83 -36.12
CA ALA A 95 8.62 -0.57 -36.33
C ALA A 95 7.98 -1.18 -35.06
N ARG A 96 8.55 -0.88 -33.89
CA ARG A 96 8.01 -1.32 -32.58
C ARG A 96 6.67 -0.68 -32.25
N VAL A 97 6.54 0.63 -32.50
CA VAL A 97 5.27 1.34 -32.30
C VAL A 97 4.17 0.75 -33.19
N ALA A 98 4.47 0.49 -34.47
CA ALA A 98 3.54 -0.11 -35.42
C ALA A 98 3.11 -1.52 -35.01
N ALA A 99 4.05 -2.35 -34.52
CA ALA A 99 3.77 -3.70 -34.03
C ALA A 99 3.16 -3.76 -32.62
N ASN A 100 3.04 -2.61 -31.93
CA ASN A 100 2.72 -2.54 -30.51
C ASN A 100 3.66 -3.39 -29.63
N ASP A 101 4.93 -3.48 -30.04
CA ASP A 101 5.94 -4.37 -29.46
C ASP A 101 6.99 -3.55 -28.71
N ARG A 102 6.77 -3.35 -27.41
CA ARG A 102 7.58 -2.46 -26.56
C ARG A 102 9.07 -2.78 -26.66
N TYR A 103 9.46 -4.05 -26.50
CA TYR A 103 10.86 -4.46 -26.45
C TYR A 103 11.36 -5.10 -27.75
N GLY A 104 10.52 -5.21 -28.78
CA GLY A 104 10.86 -5.93 -30.00
C GLY A 104 10.87 -7.46 -29.77
N GLU A 105 10.01 -8.02 -28.91
CA GLU A 105 9.94 -9.46 -28.66
C GLU A 105 9.60 -10.25 -29.95
N THR A 106 8.78 -9.65 -30.81
CA THR A 106 8.37 -10.22 -32.11
C THR A 106 9.34 -9.88 -33.24
N ILE A 107 10.07 -8.76 -33.11
CA ILE A 107 11.06 -8.31 -34.09
C ILE A 107 12.33 -9.16 -33.97
N ASN A 108 12.81 -9.71 -35.10
CA ASN A 108 13.98 -10.59 -35.13
C ASN A 108 13.91 -11.76 -34.13
N SER A 109 12.69 -12.20 -33.79
CA SER A 109 12.43 -13.23 -32.77
C SER A 109 13.09 -12.90 -31.42
N GLY A 110 13.20 -11.62 -31.06
CA GLY A 110 13.80 -11.18 -29.80
C GLY A 110 15.30 -11.43 -29.67
N ARG A 111 16.04 -11.69 -30.76
CA ARG A 111 17.50 -11.97 -30.72
C ARG A 111 18.35 -10.85 -30.11
N HIS A 112 17.83 -9.62 -30.07
CA HIS A 112 18.47 -8.46 -29.42
C HIS A 112 18.15 -8.33 -27.93
N LEU A 113 17.30 -9.21 -27.39
CA LEU A 113 16.98 -9.26 -25.97
C LEU A 113 18.02 -10.09 -25.23
N ASP A 114 18.72 -9.43 -24.33
CA ASP A 114 19.54 -10.08 -23.32
C ASP A 114 18.80 -10.16 -21.98
N ASP A 115 18.25 -11.33 -21.66
CA ASP A 115 17.60 -11.59 -20.38
C ASP A 115 18.56 -12.34 -19.44
N ARG A 116 18.43 -12.05 -18.14
CA ARG A 116 19.05 -12.86 -17.08
C ARG A 116 18.09 -13.90 -16.56
N PHE A 117 18.66 -15.03 -16.14
CA PHE A 117 17.95 -15.93 -15.26
C PHE A 117 17.72 -15.24 -13.91
N VAL A 118 16.46 -15.09 -13.53
CA VAL A 118 16.04 -14.52 -12.25
C VAL A 118 14.92 -15.37 -11.66
N LEU A 119 14.80 -15.32 -10.35
CA LEU A 119 13.72 -15.91 -9.57
C LEU A 119 12.89 -14.78 -8.99
N ASP A 120 11.60 -14.77 -9.31
CA ASP A 120 10.63 -13.92 -8.63
C ASP A 120 10.58 -14.29 -7.15
N TRP A 121 10.38 -13.29 -6.30
CA TRP A 121 10.28 -13.50 -4.85
C TRP A 121 9.09 -14.40 -4.51
N PRO A 122 9.31 -15.53 -3.79
CA PRO A 122 8.28 -16.56 -3.65
C PRO A 122 7.27 -16.30 -2.53
N VAL A 123 7.46 -15.24 -1.73
CA VAL A 123 6.68 -14.98 -0.50
C VAL A 123 6.10 -13.57 -0.50
N SER A 124 4.79 -13.44 -0.70
CA SER A 124 4.08 -12.15 -0.60
C SER A 124 3.68 -11.88 0.85
N ALA A 125 4.66 -11.47 1.67
CA ALA A 125 4.44 -11.05 3.05
C ALA A 125 5.29 -9.82 3.39
N ALA A 126 4.67 -8.80 3.99
CA ALA A 126 5.39 -7.64 4.51
C ALA A 126 6.45 -8.08 5.53
N GLY A 127 7.66 -7.51 5.41
CA GLY A 127 8.80 -7.89 6.24
C GLY A 127 9.46 -9.22 5.88
N SER A 128 9.03 -9.89 4.80
CA SER A 128 9.75 -11.03 4.23
C SER A 128 11.15 -10.60 3.79
N ARG A 129 12.15 -11.40 4.14
CA ARG A 129 13.58 -11.14 3.95
C ARG A 129 14.36 -12.44 3.94
N ILE A 130 15.63 -12.40 3.59
CA ILE A 130 16.53 -13.55 3.73
C ILE A 130 17.07 -13.54 5.17
N VAL A 131 16.77 -14.59 5.94
CA VAL A 131 17.22 -14.71 7.34
C VAL A 131 18.57 -15.42 7.46
N GLN A 132 18.91 -16.28 6.50
CA GLN A 132 20.23 -16.89 6.35
C GLN A 132 20.56 -17.00 4.86
N GLY A 133 21.76 -16.55 4.49
CA GLY A 133 22.23 -16.57 3.10
C GLY A 133 22.95 -17.87 2.74
N PHE A 134 23.19 -18.05 1.45
CA PHE A 134 23.98 -19.16 0.92
C PHE A 134 25.32 -19.29 1.67
N ASN A 135 25.73 -20.54 1.91
CA ASN A 135 26.97 -20.90 2.61
C ASN A 135 27.03 -20.45 4.10
N SER A 136 25.90 -20.06 4.69
CA SER A 136 25.81 -19.87 6.15
C SER A 136 26.13 -21.18 6.87
N ASP A 137 26.79 -21.09 8.02
CA ASP A 137 27.08 -22.24 8.87
C ASP A 137 25.80 -22.75 9.52
N LEU A 138 25.51 -24.04 9.35
CA LEU A 138 24.36 -24.71 9.96
C LEU A 138 24.75 -25.55 11.19
N GLY A 139 26.03 -25.54 11.58
CA GLY A 139 26.58 -26.45 12.57
C GLY A 139 26.98 -27.81 11.98
N ASP A 140 27.72 -28.59 12.75
CA ASP A 140 28.18 -29.95 12.38
C ASP A 140 28.93 -30.01 11.03
N GLY A 141 29.63 -28.93 10.67
CA GLY A 141 30.35 -28.82 9.41
C GLY A 141 29.47 -28.65 8.17
N LYS A 142 28.15 -28.49 8.33
CA LYS A 142 27.20 -28.30 7.23
C LYS A 142 27.08 -26.82 6.86
N ARG A 143 26.95 -26.58 5.56
CA ARG A 143 26.74 -25.25 4.98
C ARG A 143 25.39 -25.20 4.30
N LEU A 144 24.70 -24.08 4.41
CA LEU A 144 23.40 -23.88 3.76
C LEU A 144 23.56 -23.81 2.24
N GLU A 145 23.00 -24.77 1.52
CA GLU A 145 23.04 -24.85 0.05
C GLU A 145 22.12 -23.87 -0.70
N GLY A 146 21.42 -22.98 0.02
CA GLY A 146 20.44 -22.06 -0.55
C GLY A 146 20.18 -20.85 0.34
N LEU A 147 18.95 -20.36 0.33
CA LEU A 147 18.50 -19.24 1.17
C LEU A 147 17.43 -19.72 2.16
N MET A 148 17.47 -19.20 3.38
CA MET A 148 16.32 -19.25 4.28
C MET A 148 15.55 -17.94 4.15
N ILE A 149 14.28 -18.01 3.74
CA ILE A 149 13.41 -16.86 3.50
C ILE A 149 12.37 -16.78 4.61
N ALA A 150 12.28 -15.66 5.32
CA ALA A 150 11.26 -15.42 6.33
C ALA A 150 9.85 -15.53 5.72
N ALA A 151 9.06 -16.46 6.24
CA ALA A 151 7.71 -16.75 5.81
C ALA A 151 6.99 -17.40 6.99
N PRO A 152 6.23 -16.65 7.82
CA PRO A 152 5.50 -17.21 8.95
C PRO A 152 4.62 -18.39 8.53
N ARG A 153 4.35 -19.31 9.46
CA ARG A 153 3.59 -20.52 9.16
C ARG A 153 2.24 -20.18 8.53
N GLY A 154 1.88 -20.89 7.46
CA GLY A 154 0.66 -20.65 6.69
C GLY A 154 0.80 -19.58 5.60
N THR A 155 1.92 -18.86 5.53
CA THR A 155 2.17 -17.90 4.43
C THR A 155 2.18 -18.62 3.10
N GLN A 156 1.41 -18.14 2.12
CA GLN A 156 1.37 -18.72 0.78
C GLN A 156 2.73 -18.60 0.09
N VAL A 157 3.18 -19.67 -0.54
CA VAL A 157 4.44 -19.75 -1.29
C VAL A 157 4.14 -19.94 -2.78
N LYS A 158 4.78 -19.12 -3.61
CA LYS A 158 4.70 -19.15 -5.06
C LYS A 158 5.93 -19.80 -5.68
N ALA A 159 5.77 -20.30 -6.89
CA ALA A 159 6.80 -21.01 -7.64
C ALA A 159 8.05 -20.20 -7.98
N GLY A 160 8.03 -18.86 -7.94
CA GLY A 160 9.17 -17.97 -8.22
C GLY A 160 9.76 -18.03 -9.64
N ILE A 161 9.48 -19.10 -10.39
CA ILE A 161 9.91 -19.31 -11.77
C ILE A 161 8.89 -20.19 -12.50
N GLY A 162 8.78 -20.00 -13.81
CA GLY A 162 7.97 -20.88 -14.66
C GLY A 162 8.72 -22.15 -15.03
N GLY A 163 8.02 -23.28 -15.09
CA GLY A 163 8.60 -24.57 -15.43
C GLY A 163 7.66 -25.75 -15.21
N VAL A 164 8.24 -26.95 -15.19
CA VAL A 164 7.54 -28.19 -14.88
C VAL A 164 7.89 -28.61 -13.46
N VAL A 165 6.90 -28.95 -12.65
CA VAL A 165 7.11 -29.52 -11.32
C VAL A 165 7.76 -30.89 -11.48
N ALA A 166 9.06 -30.98 -11.18
CA ALA A 166 9.83 -32.21 -11.32
C ALA A 166 9.54 -33.18 -10.16
N THR A 167 9.47 -32.66 -8.94
CA THR A 167 9.35 -33.46 -7.72
C THR A 167 8.40 -32.80 -6.73
N VAL A 168 7.57 -33.61 -6.08
CA VAL A 168 6.75 -33.21 -4.92
C VAL A 168 6.98 -34.21 -3.80
N ILE A 169 7.50 -33.73 -2.66
CA ILE A 169 7.69 -34.51 -1.45
C ILE A 169 6.78 -33.97 -0.36
N ARG A 170 5.94 -34.85 0.22
CA ARG A 170 4.96 -34.54 1.26
C ARG A 170 5.30 -35.17 2.62
N GLN A 171 6.48 -35.76 2.74
CA GLN A 171 6.94 -36.44 3.94
C GLN A 171 8.44 -36.19 4.13
N GLN A 172 8.92 -36.29 5.37
CA GLN A 172 10.35 -36.11 5.66
C GLN A 172 11.20 -37.11 4.88
N THR A 173 12.30 -36.63 4.30
CA THR A 173 13.29 -37.45 3.59
C THR A 173 14.64 -37.38 4.28
N ALA A 174 15.59 -38.23 3.86
CA ALA A 174 16.98 -38.18 4.33
C ALA A 174 17.68 -36.83 4.06
N LEU A 175 17.12 -36.00 3.15
CA LEU A 175 17.61 -34.65 2.91
C LEU A 175 17.35 -33.71 4.09
N GLY A 176 16.39 -34.01 4.96
CA GLY A 176 16.07 -33.15 6.10
C GLY A 176 15.28 -31.88 5.73
N PHE A 177 14.78 -31.78 4.51
CA PHE A 177 14.18 -30.56 3.95
C PHE A 177 12.71 -30.33 4.34
N GLY A 178 12.07 -31.28 5.05
CA GLY A 178 10.61 -31.25 5.21
C GLY A 178 9.89 -31.59 3.90
N GLU A 179 8.63 -31.17 3.81
CA GLU A 179 7.89 -31.19 2.55
C GLU A 179 8.47 -30.15 1.57
N TYR A 180 8.58 -30.51 0.29
CA TYR A 180 9.14 -29.61 -0.72
C TYR A 180 8.59 -29.86 -2.12
N VAL A 181 8.71 -28.82 -2.95
CA VAL A 181 8.41 -28.84 -4.39
C VAL A 181 9.69 -28.46 -5.14
N GLN A 182 10.03 -29.22 -6.18
CA GLN A 182 11.13 -28.89 -7.09
C GLN A 182 10.58 -28.58 -8.49
N ILE A 183 11.01 -27.47 -9.06
CA ILE A 183 10.62 -27.01 -10.40
C ILE A 183 11.83 -27.11 -11.32
N SER A 184 11.66 -27.77 -12.46
CA SER A 184 12.63 -27.81 -13.53
C SER A 184 12.30 -26.76 -14.60
N THR A 185 13.31 -26.02 -15.02
CA THR A 185 13.18 -25.03 -16.09
C THR A 185 14.44 -25.00 -16.94
N ASN A 186 14.32 -24.57 -18.19
CA ASN A 186 15.44 -24.38 -19.10
C ASN A 186 15.52 -22.91 -19.50
N PHE A 187 16.68 -22.31 -19.29
CA PHE A 187 16.95 -20.94 -19.68
C PHE A 187 18.20 -20.89 -20.53
N ARG A 188 18.05 -20.46 -21.79
CA ARG A 188 19.14 -20.34 -22.78
C ARG A 188 19.97 -21.62 -22.93
N GLY A 189 19.31 -22.77 -22.95
CA GLY A 189 19.94 -24.09 -23.09
C GLY A 189 20.54 -24.63 -21.79
N GLN A 190 20.51 -23.86 -20.70
CA GLN A 190 20.93 -24.32 -19.37
C GLN A 190 19.72 -24.80 -18.57
N ALA A 191 19.78 -26.03 -18.07
CA ALA A 191 18.79 -26.54 -17.13
C ALA A 191 19.02 -26.00 -15.72
N TYR A 192 17.94 -25.68 -15.03
CA TYR A 192 17.90 -25.28 -13.62
C TYR A 192 16.88 -26.15 -12.88
N LEU A 193 17.21 -26.50 -11.63
CA LEU A 193 16.26 -27.07 -10.67
C LEU A 193 16.12 -26.10 -9.50
N VAL A 194 14.90 -25.73 -9.16
CA VAL A 194 14.59 -24.80 -8.08
C VAL A 194 13.73 -25.49 -7.04
N THR A 195 14.26 -25.64 -5.83
CA THR A 195 13.62 -26.37 -4.73
C THR A 195 13.08 -25.39 -3.70
N TYR A 196 11.79 -25.52 -3.39
CA TYR A 196 11.07 -24.81 -2.34
C TYR A 196 10.74 -25.79 -1.21
N ALA A 197 11.44 -25.69 -0.09
CA ALA A 197 11.38 -26.63 1.02
C ALA A 197 10.90 -25.99 2.33
N GLY A 198 10.49 -26.82 3.29
CA GLY A 198 9.81 -26.38 4.50
C GLY A 198 8.37 -25.97 4.25
N LEU A 199 7.69 -26.64 3.31
CA LEU A 199 6.30 -26.37 2.96
C LEU A 199 5.32 -27.18 3.83
N GLN A 200 4.06 -26.79 3.75
CA GLN A 200 2.87 -27.54 4.16
C GLN A 200 1.76 -27.27 3.11
N ASN A 201 0.70 -28.09 3.10
CA ASN A 201 -0.47 -27.88 2.22
C ASN A 201 -0.08 -27.69 0.74
N ILE A 202 0.86 -28.51 0.23
CA ILE A 202 1.34 -28.43 -1.16
C ILE A 202 0.15 -28.60 -2.13
N SER A 203 -0.04 -27.62 -3.02
CA SER A 203 -1.19 -27.50 -3.93
C SER A 203 -0.91 -28.02 -5.35
N VAL A 204 0.32 -28.39 -5.66
CA VAL A 204 0.74 -28.88 -6.99
C VAL A 204 1.11 -30.36 -6.98
N GLN A 205 1.23 -30.92 -8.17
CA GLN A 205 1.61 -32.33 -8.42
C GLN A 205 2.80 -32.38 -9.38
N ALA A 206 3.57 -33.48 -9.34
CA ALA A 206 4.63 -33.71 -10.30
C ALA A 206 4.08 -33.76 -11.74
N GLY A 207 4.83 -33.20 -12.69
CA GLY A 207 4.43 -33.01 -14.08
C GLY A 207 3.58 -31.76 -14.35
N ALA A 208 3.12 -31.04 -13.33
CA ALA A 208 2.34 -29.82 -13.53
C ALA A 208 3.19 -28.69 -14.15
N ASN A 209 2.63 -27.98 -15.13
CA ASN A 209 3.19 -26.71 -15.60
C ASN A 209 2.81 -25.59 -14.64
N VAL A 210 3.79 -24.82 -14.18
CA VAL A 210 3.59 -23.68 -13.29
C VAL A 210 4.23 -22.43 -13.89
N SER A 211 3.64 -21.27 -13.60
CA SER A 211 4.24 -19.95 -13.83
C SER A 211 4.88 -19.43 -12.54
N SER A 212 5.69 -18.37 -12.61
CA SER A 212 6.36 -17.81 -11.43
C SER A 212 5.41 -17.33 -10.32
N VAL A 213 4.14 -17.05 -10.67
CA VAL A 213 3.09 -16.62 -9.72
C VAL A 213 2.22 -17.76 -9.21
N SER A 214 2.39 -18.98 -9.72
CA SER A 214 1.58 -20.13 -9.33
C SER A 214 1.81 -20.49 -7.87
N ALA A 215 0.73 -20.65 -7.09
CA ALA A 215 0.81 -21.11 -5.71
C ALA A 215 1.22 -22.58 -5.66
N ILE A 216 2.25 -22.90 -4.87
CA ILE A 216 2.81 -24.26 -4.75
C ILE A 216 2.57 -24.88 -3.38
N GLY A 217 2.27 -24.06 -2.36
CA GLY A 217 1.97 -24.51 -1.02
C GLY A 217 1.95 -23.35 -0.04
N GLN A 218 2.09 -23.67 1.24
CA GLN A 218 2.24 -22.70 2.33
C GLN A 218 3.53 -22.99 3.11
N SER A 219 4.08 -21.99 3.81
CA SER A 219 5.20 -22.20 4.73
C SER A 219 4.76 -23.09 5.90
N GLY A 220 5.55 -24.12 6.21
CA GLY A 220 5.34 -25.02 7.34
C GLY A 220 5.89 -24.48 8.67
N GLY A 221 6.74 -23.46 8.65
CA GLY A 221 7.39 -22.86 9.82
C GLY A 221 7.56 -21.35 9.67
N ASP A 222 8.58 -20.77 10.31
CA ASP A 222 8.85 -19.31 10.24
C ASP A 222 9.69 -18.90 9.02
N ALA A 223 10.25 -19.88 8.31
CA ALA A 223 10.99 -19.67 7.08
C ALA A 223 10.87 -20.87 6.13
N ILE A 224 11.00 -20.60 4.84
CA ILE A 224 11.17 -21.62 3.80
C ILE A 224 12.61 -21.66 3.31
N ARG A 225 13.04 -22.81 2.79
CA ARG A 225 14.34 -22.95 2.14
C ARG A 225 14.17 -22.87 0.62
N LEU A 226 14.97 -22.04 -0.04
CA LEU A 226 15.07 -21.91 -1.49
C LEU A 226 16.45 -22.36 -1.96
N VAL A 227 16.50 -23.43 -2.76
CA VAL A 227 17.76 -23.96 -3.33
C VAL A 227 17.70 -23.89 -4.84
N VAL A 228 18.83 -23.58 -5.48
CA VAL A 228 18.96 -23.56 -6.94
C VAL A 228 20.11 -24.45 -7.34
N GLN A 229 19.87 -25.33 -8.31
CA GLN A 229 20.89 -26.20 -8.88
C GLN A 229 21.00 -25.97 -10.38
N THR A 230 22.23 -26.08 -10.90
CA THR A 230 22.56 -26.09 -12.33
C THR A 230 23.24 -27.41 -12.66
N PRO A 231 22.48 -28.47 -12.98
CA PRO A 231 23.03 -29.81 -13.21
C PRO A 231 24.26 -29.81 -14.12
N GLY A 232 25.35 -30.41 -13.64
CA GLY A 232 26.65 -30.51 -14.32
C GLY A 232 27.52 -29.25 -14.34
N ARG A 233 27.10 -28.15 -13.69
CA ARG A 233 27.84 -26.88 -13.66
C ARG A 233 27.90 -26.18 -12.31
N GLY A 234 27.19 -26.69 -11.30
CA GLY A 234 27.13 -26.03 -10.00
C GLY A 234 28.24 -26.48 -9.06
N LEU A 235 28.15 -26.01 -7.81
CA LEU A 235 29.12 -26.32 -6.76
C LEU A 235 28.82 -27.68 -6.13
N GLY A 236 29.89 -28.42 -5.79
CA GLY A 236 29.84 -29.59 -4.91
C GLY A 236 30.11 -29.22 -3.45
N GLY A 237 30.18 -30.23 -2.57
CA GLY A 237 30.50 -30.03 -1.15
C GLY A 237 29.30 -29.69 -0.25
N TYR A 238 28.09 -29.76 -0.80
CA TYR A 238 26.83 -29.60 -0.10
C TYR A 238 26.03 -30.90 -0.12
N GLN A 239 24.94 -30.96 0.64
CA GLN A 239 24.06 -32.13 0.66
C GLN A 239 23.39 -32.39 -0.71
N LEU A 240 23.13 -31.32 -1.46
CA LEU A 240 22.73 -31.39 -2.86
C LEU A 240 23.92 -31.05 -3.76
N PRO A 241 24.13 -31.78 -4.88
CA PRO A 241 25.15 -31.42 -5.85
C PRO A 241 24.70 -30.24 -6.70
N ASP A 242 25.64 -29.68 -7.45
CA ASP A 242 25.38 -28.68 -8.48
C ASP A 242 24.67 -27.41 -7.99
N VAL A 243 24.88 -27.01 -6.75
CA VAL A 243 24.18 -25.85 -6.16
C VAL A 243 24.82 -24.54 -6.60
N VAL A 244 24.01 -23.49 -6.71
CA VAL A 244 24.48 -22.13 -7.00
C VAL A 244 23.90 -21.15 -5.98
N ASP A 245 24.64 -20.09 -5.66
CA ASP A 245 24.15 -19.03 -4.78
C ASP A 245 22.88 -18.39 -5.39
N PRO A 246 21.71 -18.51 -4.74
CA PRO A 246 20.49 -17.93 -5.27
C PRO A 246 20.42 -16.40 -5.08
N THR A 247 21.22 -15.82 -4.20
CA THR A 247 21.19 -14.39 -3.85
C THR A 247 21.21 -13.45 -5.07
N PRO A 248 22.13 -13.58 -6.05
CA PRO A 248 22.15 -12.74 -7.24
C PRO A 248 21.04 -13.04 -8.26
N LEU A 249 20.28 -14.11 -8.06
CA LEU A 249 19.17 -14.53 -8.93
C LEU A 249 17.84 -13.95 -8.45
N ILE A 250 17.73 -13.53 -7.20
CA ILE A 250 16.48 -12.98 -6.66
C ILE A 250 16.15 -11.64 -7.29
N TYR A 251 14.93 -11.56 -7.83
CA TYR A 251 14.27 -10.34 -8.24
C TYR A 251 12.89 -10.26 -7.60
N TRP A 252 12.52 -9.09 -7.10
CA TRP A 252 11.20 -8.84 -6.51
C TRP A 252 10.60 -7.64 -7.21
N GLU A 253 9.76 -7.90 -8.21
CA GLU A 253 9.01 -6.86 -8.89
C GLU A 253 8.16 -6.10 -7.88
N GLY A 254 8.29 -4.76 -7.81
CA GLY A 254 7.56 -3.96 -6.84
C GLY A 254 8.20 -3.85 -5.44
N LEU A 255 9.39 -4.42 -5.20
CA LEU A 255 10.06 -4.27 -3.90
C LEU A 255 10.24 -2.79 -3.53
N ARG A 256 9.73 -2.44 -2.35
CA ARG A 256 10.02 -1.19 -1.64
C ARG A 256 10.49 -1.48 -0.24
N LEU A 257 11.28 -0.55 0.28
CA LEU A 257 11.69 -0.53 1.67
C LEU A 257 11.00 0.64 2.36
N ARG A 258 10.91 0.55 3.67
CA ARG A 258 10.43 1.65 4.51
C ARG A 258 11.04 1.56 5.90
N SER A 259 10.99 2.66 6.63
CA SER A 259 11.40 2.64 8.02
C SER A 259 10.36 1.95 8.93
N ILE A 260 10.83 1.22 9.93
CA ILE A 260 10.01 0.78 11.07
C ILE A 260 10.05 1.77 12.24
N SER A 261 10.84 2.84 12.12
CA SER A 261 11.04 3.88 13.13
C SER A 261 10.64 5.26 12.60
N GLY A 262 10.19 6.16 13.48
CA GLY A 262 10.04 7.57 13.13
C GLY A 262 11.40 8.24 12.96
N GLY A 263 11.69 8.79 11.78
CA GLY A 263 12.87 9.62 11.56
C GLY A 263 14.19 8.85 11.28
N LEU A 264 14.15 7.82 10.45
CA LEU A 264 15.34 7.12 9.97
C LEU A 264 16.23 8.05 9.14
N ARG A 265 17.49 8.20 9.56
CA ARG A 265 18.49 9.04 8.90
C ARG A 265 19.10 8.34 7.68
N ILE A 266 19.04 9.00 6.54
CA ILE A 266 19.73 8.61 5.30
C ILE A 266 21.08 9.32 5.26
N ARG A 267 22.16 8.56 5.09
CA ARG A 267 23.54 9.03 5.27
C ARG A 267 24.39 8.82 4.04
N GLU A 268 25.41 9.67 3.89
CA GLU A 268 26.32 9.63 2.74
C GLU A 268 27.01 8.26 2.57
N LYS A 269 27.46 7.64 3.67
CA LYS A 269 28.16 6.35 3.69
C LYS A 269 27.62 5.44 4.79
N PRO A 270 27.90 4.12 4.75
CA PRO A 270 27.54 3.18 5.81
C PRO A 270 28.19 3.52 7.16
N GLY A 271 27.42 4.04 8.11
CA GLY A 271 27.93 4.33 9.46
C GLY A 271 27.25 5.52 10.13
N THR A 272 27.20 5.52 11.46
CA THR A 272 26.57 6.60 12.24
C THR A 272 27.40 7.89 12.30
N GLN A 273 28.68 7.81 11.93
CA GLN A 273 29.65 8.91 11.88
C GLN A 273 29.52 9.79 10.64
N PHE A 274 28.83 9.34 9.59
CA PHE A 274 28.73 10.08 8.32
C PHE A 274 27.57 11.07 8.31
N ASN A 275 27.69 12.12 7.49
CA ASN A 275 26.70 13.18 7.38
C ASN A 275 25.29 12.64 7.06
N VAL A 276 24.29 13.22 7.70
CA VAL A 276 22.87 12.96 7.41
C VAL A 276 22.47 13.83 6.23
N LEU A 277 22.05 13.20 5.14
CA LEU A 277 21.61 13.89 3.93
C LEU A 277 20.10 14.18 3.96
N THR A 278 19.33 13.24 4.52
CA THR A 278 17.88 13.43 4.73
C THR A 278 17.37 12.49 5.82
N THR A 279 16.09 12.62 6.15
CA THR A 279 15.40 11.78 7.14
C THR A 279 14.09 11.29 6.55
N VAL A 280 13.82 10.00 6.70
CA VAL A 280 12.62 9.34 6.20
C VAL A 280 11.79 8.74 7.33
N PHE A 281 10.52 8.58 7.08
CA PHE A 281 9.50 8.15 8.03
C PHE A 281 8.85 6.84 7.55
N PRO A 282 8.06 6.15 8.38
CA PRO A 282 7.45 4.87 7.99
C PRO A 282 6.50 4.94 6.78
N ILE A 283 6.06 6.14 6.41
CA ILE A 283 5.22 6.42 5.24
C ILE A 283 6.03 6.63 3.95
N ASP A 284 7.34 6.85 4.06
CA ASP A 284 8.20 7.07 2.91
C ASP A 284 8.63 5.73 2.30
N PHE A 285 8.39 5.59 1.00
CA PHE A 285 8.89 4.45 0.24
C PHE A 285 10.29 4.71 -0.28
N LEU A 286 11.18 3.81 0.07
CA LEU A 286 12.57 3.79 -0.38
C LEU A 286 12.70 2.76 -1.51
N GLU A 287 13.40 3.12 -2.58
CA GLU A 287 13.78 2.16 -3.62
C GLU A 287 15.11 1.51 -3.22
N PRO A 288 15.25 0.18 -3.30
CA PRO A 288 16.54 -0.47 -3.16
C PRO A 288 17.42 -0.13 -4.38
N MET A 289 18.67 0.25 -4.14
CA MET A 289 19.62 0.60 -5.21
C MET A 289 20.70 -0.48 -5.41
N GLU A 290 20.53 -1.62 -4.75
CA GLU A 290 21.36 -2.82 -4.87
C GLU A 290 20.55 -3.96 -5.50
N GLN A 291 21.19 -5.08 -5.82
CA GLN A 291 20.46 -6.30 -6.19
C GLN A 291 19.48 -6.70 -5.08
N HIS A 292 18.25 -7.06 -5.44
CA HIS A 292 17.18 -7.31 -4.48
C HIS A 292 17.56 -8.40 -3.48
N GLY A 293 18.17 -9.51 -3.91
CA GLY A 293 18.66 -10.53 -2.98
C GLY A 293 19.69 -10.01 -1.97
N ARG A 294 20.61 -9.13 -2.37
CA ARG A 294 21.57 -8.50 -1.44
C ARG A 294 20.90 -7.55 -0.47
N THR A 295 19.94 -6.76 -0.94
CA THR A 295 19.11 -5.92 -0.08
C THR A 295 18.40 -6.79 0.95
N LEU A 296 17.68 -7.83 0.52
CA LEU A 296 16.89 -8.72 1.36
C LEU A 296 17.72 -9.50 2.39
N LEU A 297 19.01 -9.71 2.13
CA LEU A 297 19.95 -10.28 3.10
C LEU A 297 20.33 -9.30 4.22
N LYS A 298 20.31 -7.99 3.95
CA LYS A 298 20.68 -6.93 4.90
C LYS A 298 19.51 -6.42 5.73
N ILE A 299 18.31 -6.34 5.15
CA ILE A 299 17.14 -5.75 5.84
C ILE A 299 16.86 -6.49 7.15
N GLY A 300 16.64 -5.73 8.23
CA GLY A 300 16.43 -6.27 9.57
C GLY A 300 17.68 -6.79 10.27
N GLN A 301 18.86 -6.77 9.64
CA GLN A 301 20.12 -7.23 10.24
C GLN A 301 20.86 -6.07 10.92
N GLN A 302 21.29 -6.33 12.15
CA GLN A 302 22.05 -5.37 12.94
C GLN A 302 23.37 -5.00 12.24
N ASP A 303 23.75 -3.73 12.35
CA ASP A 303 24.99 -3.15 11.80
C ASP A 303 25.14 -3.25 10.26
N GLN A 304 24.11 -3.70 9.55
CA GLN A 304 24.07 -3.68 8.09
C GLN A 304 23.50 -2.37 7.56
N TRP A 305 23.97 -1.97 6.37
CA TRP A 305 23.53 -0.75 5.69
C TRP A 305 23.12 -1.08 4.26
N ALA A 306 21.94 -0.59 3.86
CA ALA A 306 21.45 -0.74 2.50
C ALA A 306 21.58 0.58 1.73
N LEU A 307 21.98 0.49 0.47
CA LEU A 307 21.93 1.64 -0.45
C LEU A 307 20.48 1.78 -0.96
N VAL A 308 19.91 2.96 -0.74
CA VAL A 308 18.50 3.26 -1.01
C VAL A 308 18.36 4.61 -1.72
N ARG A 309 17.24 4.78 -2.43
CA ARG A 309 16.79 6.07 -2.95
C ARG A 309 15.56 6.54 -2.21
N ALA A 310 15.64 7.71 -1.60
CA ALA A 310 14.52 8.34 -0.90
C ALA A 310 13.54 9.01 -1.88
N PRO A 311 12.29 9.33 -1.45
CA PRO A 311 11.29 9.97 -2.30
C PRO A 311 11.74 11.30 -2.93
N ASN A 312 12.60 12.05 -2.23
CA ASN A 312 13.19 13.28 -2.73
C ASN A 312 14.33 13.07 -3.75
N GLY A 313 14.61 11.83 -4.14
CA GLY A 313 15.62 11.46 -5.14
C GLY A 313 17.04 11.27 -4.60
N ILE A 314 17.28 11.45 -3.30
CA ILE A 314 18.60 11.23 -2.69
C ILE A 314 18.92 9.73 -2.67
N GLU A 315 20.05 9.36 -3.28
CA GLU A 315 20.62 8.01 -3.23
C GLU A 315 21.73 7.96 -2.18
N ALA A 316 21.52 7.22 -1.09
CA ALA A 316 22.50 7.08 -0.02
C ALA A 316 22.22 5.86 0.87
N HIS A 317 22.84 5.78 2.04
CA HIS A 317 22.81 4.60 2.91
C HIS A 317 21.82 4.77 4.07
N ALA A 318 21.04 3.73 4.34
CA ALA A 318 20.15 3.62 5.48
C ALA A 318 20.52 2.42 6.37
N ALA A 319 20.35 2.58 7.68
CA ALA A 319 20.53 1.51 8.64
C ALA A 319 19.51 0.39 8.39
N ALA A 320 19.97 -0.79 7.99
CA ALA A 320 19.11 -1.85 7.48
C ALA A 320 18.24 -2.50 8.57
N TRP A 321 18.71 -2.51 9.82
CA TRP A 321 17.95 -2.99 10.98
C TRP A 321 16.73 -2.13 11.34
N LEU A 322 16.66 -0.88 10.84
CA LEU A 322 15.52 0.02 11.03
C LEU A 322 14.58 0.03 9.83
N MET A 323 14.67 -0.98 8.97
CA MET A 323 13.86 -1.09 7.76
C MET A 323 13.12 -2.41 7.67
N THR A 324 12.02 -2.38 6.92
CA THR A 324 11.26 -3.57 6.52
C THR A 324 10.90 -3.50 5.03
N THR A 325 10.49 -4.63 4.47
CA THR A 325 10.14 -4.79 3.06
C THR A 325 8.63 -4.66 2.84
N LEU A 326 8.29 -4.21 1.65
CA LEU A 326 6.93 -4.09 1.13
C LEU A 326 6.88 -4.54 -0.32
N ASP A 327 5.80 -5.19 -0.70
CA ASP A 327 5.43 -5.42 -2.09
C ASP A 327 4.47 -4.32 -2.54
N MET A 328 4.83 -3.52 -3.54
CA MET A 328 3.93 -2.50 -4.08
C MET A 328 2.66 -3.08 -4.70
N ASP A 329 2.67 -4.35 -5.13
CA ASP A 329 1.45 -5.00 -5.62
C ASP A 329 0.50 -5.36 -4.46
N ASP A 330 1.00 -5.49 -3.23
CA ASP A 330 0.20 -5.73 -2.02
C ASP A 330 -0.23 -4.43 -1.31
N VAL A 331 0.25 -3.27 -1.78
CA VAL A 331 -0.13 -1.95 -1.25
C VAL A 331 -1.46 -1.53 -1.89
N LEU A 332 -2.58 -1.74 -1.18
CA LEU A 332 -3.92 -1.32 -1.59
C LEU A 332 -4.16 0.19 -1.39
N GLU A 333 -3.15 1.04 -1.67
CA GLU A 333 -3.27 2.49 -1.46
C GLU A 333 -4.36 3.11 -2.32
N VAL A 334 -5.40 3.63 -1.65
CA VAL A 334 -6.49 4.37 -2.29
C VAL A 334 -5.99 5.67 -2.89
N PHE A 335 -5.11 6.37 -2.17
CA PHE A 335 -4.49 7.61 -2.60
C PHE A 335 -2.97 7.50 -2.41
N PRO A 336 -2.24 7.11 -3.47
CA PRO A 336 -0.81 6.90 -3.38
C PRO A 336 -0.07 8.11 -2.82
N GLY A 337 0.78 7.88 -1.83
CA GLY A 337 1.58 8.93 -1.18
C GLY A 337 0.82 9.86 -0.24
N VAL A 338 -0.45 9.59 0.08
CA VAL A 338 -1.20 10.32 1.11
C VAL A 338 -0.99 9.65 2.46
N ASN A 339 -0.61 10.43 3.49
CA ASN A 339 -0.51 9.93 4.86
C ASN A 339 -1.91 9.49 5.35
N PRO A 340 -2.11 8.23 5.76
CA PRO A 340 -3.43 7.75 6.19
C PRO A 340 -3.89 8.40 7.50
N VAL A 341 -2.97 8.96 8.31
CA VAL A 341 -3.33 9.65 9.54
C VAL A 341 -4.06 10.95 9.22
N GLY A 342 -5.17 11.18 9.91
CA GLY A 342 -5.94 12.40 9.79
C GLY A 342 -6.71 12.74 11.05
N ILE A 343 -7.61 13.71 10.91
CA ILE A 343 -8.32 14.31 12.04
C ILE A 343 -9.79 14.53 11.72
N ASN A 344 -10.63 14.35 12.74
CA ASN A 344 -12.02 14.74 12.71
C ASN A 344 -12.17 16.21 13.10
N LEU A 345 -12.89 16.93 12.23
CA LEU A 345 -13.17 18.36 12.34
C LEU A 345 -14.67 18.58 12.52
N ASP A 346 -15.02 19.76 13.02
CA ASP A 346 -16.41 20.19 13.13
C ASP A 346 -16.52 21.68 12.82
N VAL A 347 -17.21 22.00 11.71
CA VAL A 347 -17.42 23.37 11.25
C VAL A 347 -18.28 24.17 12.24
N VAL A 348 -19.18 23.50 12.98
CA VAL A 348 -20.09 24.15 13.91
C VAL A 348 -19.41 24.45 15.25
N HIS A 349 -18.41 23.65 15.64
CA HIS A 349 -17.61 23.92 16.82
C HIS A 349 -16.73 25.18 16.65
N PRO A 350 -16.63 26.08 17.65
CA PRO A 350 -15.83 27.29 17.55
C PRO A 350 -14.36 27.02 17.18
N LEU A 351 -13.77 25.97 17.76
CA LEU A 351 -12.39 25.55 17.50
C LEU A 351 -12.24 24.43 16.47
N GLY A 352 -13.33 23.85 15.96
CA GLY A 352 -13.29 22.63 15.13
C GLY A 352 -12.86 22.83 13.67
N LYS A 353 -12.45 24.05 13.31
CA LYS A 353 -12.07 24.49 11.96
C LYS A 353 -10.69 25.18 11.97
N PRO A 354 -9.62 24.48 12.34
CA PRO A 354 -8.28 25.05 12.38
C PRO A 354 -7.80 25.43 10.98
N ARG A 355 -6.87 26.38 10.91
CA ARG A 355 -6.17 26.66 9.65
C ARG A 355 -5.32 25.45 9.23
N PRO A 356 -5.20 25.13 7.92
CA PRO A 356 -4.45 24.00 7.41
C PRO A 356 -3.02 23.88 7.95
N GLU A 357 -2.32 25.01 8.14
CA GLU A 357 -0.93 25.01 8.59
C GLU A 357 -0.76 24.38 10.00
N ARG A 358 -1.83 24.32 10.79
CA ARG A 358 -1.84 23.67 12.11
C ARG A 358 -1.98 22.14 12.04
N LEU A 359 -2.48 21.60 10.93
CA LEU A 359 -2.70 20.16 10.77
C LEU A 359 -1.40 19.40 10.44
N GLY A 360 -0.36 20.11 10.01
CA GLY A 360 0.96 19.52 9.78
C GLY A 360 0.92 18.43 8.70
N ARG A 361 1.57 17.29 8.98
CA ARG A 361 1.79 16.20 8.01
C ARG A 361 0.62 15.22 7.85
N MET A 362 -0.53 15.46 8.45
CA MET A 362 -1.73 14.63 8.23
C MET A 362 -2.10 14.60 6.74
N GLY A 363 -2.73 13.52 6.29
CA GLY A 363 -3.21 13.44 4.90
C GLY A 363 -4.71 13.65 4.77
N TRP A 364 -5.46 13.60 5.87
CA TRP A 364 -6.92 13.54 5.84
C TRP A 364 -7.59 14.48 6.83
N VAL A 365 -8.72 15.04 6.41
CA VAL A 365 -9.72 15.68 7.26
C VAL A 365 -11.08 15.03 7.03
N ARG A 366 -11.83 14.78 8.11
CA ARG A 366 -13.21 14.28 8.06
C ARG A 366 -14.15 15.27 8.71
N LEU A 367 -15.24 15.59 8.01
CA LEU A 367 -16.23 16.59 8.45
C LEU A 367 -17.65 16.01 8.38
N PRO A 368 -18.44 16.09 9.46
CA PRO A 368 -19.87 15.84 9.38
C PRO A 368 -20.55 16.98 8.62
N TYR A 369 -21.39 16.64 7.64
CA TYR A 369 -22.13 17.62 6.85
C TYR A 369 -23.55 17.82 7.39
N ASN A 370 -23.70 18.79 8.29
CA ASN A 370 -24.91 19.00 9.07
C ASN A 370 -25.78 20.10 8.44
N VAL A 371 -26.87 19.69 7.78
CA VAL A 371 -27.88 20.61 7.23
C VAL A 371 -28.86 21.03 8.32
N SER A 372 -29.16 20.13 9.26
CA SER A 372 -30.08 20.35 10.39
C SER A 372 -29.67 21.51 11.28
N TYR A 373 -28.37 21.79 11.40
CA TYR A 373 -27.86 22.86 12.24
C TYR A 373 -28.20 24.26 11.72
N ASN A 374 -28.91 25.03 12.55
CA ASN A 374 -29.21 26.44 12.32
C ASN A 374 -28.20 27.34 13.05
N PRO A 375 -27.34 28.07 12.32
CA PRO A 375 -26.30 28.89 12.91
C PRO A 375 -26.84 30.18 13.55
N ASP A 376 -28.05 30.62 13.19
CA ASP A 376 -28.60 31.91 13.65
C ASP A 376 -29.07 31.82 15.12
N ASN A 377 -29.42 30.63 15.59
CA ASN A 377 -29.95 30.40 16.93
C ASN A 377 -29.39 29.15 17.63
N ASN A 378 -28.39 28.47 17.04
CA ASN A 378 -27.75 27.28 17.58
C ASN A 378 -28.73 26.13 17.88
N THR A 379 -29.70 25.90 16.98
CA THR A 379 -30.69 24.81 17.09
C THR A 379 -30.58 23.80 15.94
N TYR A 380 -31.32 22.70 16.03
CA TYR A 380 -31.44 21.67 15.01
C TYR A 380 -32.86 21.69 14.41
N GLY A 381 -33.02 21.26 13.15
CA GLY A 381 -34.29 21.31 12.43
C GLY A 381 -34.26 22.08 11.09
N ASN A 382 -33.10 22.56 10.65
CA ASN A 382 -32.96 23.27 9.38
C ASN A 382 -32.94 22.31 8.16
N THR A 383 -33.41 22.77 7.01
CA THR A 383 -33.45 22.02 5.74
C THR A 383 -32.79 22.75 4.57
N ASP A 384 -32.16 23.91 4.82
CA ASP A 384 -31.50 24.73 3.79
C ASP A 384 -30.14 24.12 3.36
N ILE A 385 -30.20 23.24 2.35
CA ILE A 385 -29.03 22.59 1.74
C ILE A 385 -28.07 23.62 1.12
N GLU A 386 -28.58 24.70 0.53
CA GLU A 386 -27.74 25.76 -0.07
C GLU A 386 -27.05 26.60 1.00
N GLY A 387 -27.74 26.89 2.10
CA GLY A 387 -27.16 27.52 3.29
C GLY A 387 -26.07 26.66 3.94
N ALA A 388 -26.30 25.34 4.03
CA ALA A 388 -25.26 24.40 4.46
C ALA A 388 -24.06 24.43 3.50
N PHE A 389 -24.28 24.39 2.18
CA PHE A 389 -23.20 24.46 1.20
C PHE A 389 -22.35 25.72 1.34
N ARG A 390 -22.96 26.90 1.41
CA ARG A 390 -22.24 28.17 1.62
C ARG A 390 -21.40 28.17 2.90
N ARG A 391 -21.85 27.47 3.94
CA ARG A 391 -21.15 27.35 5.22
C ARG A 391 -19.95 26.42 5.15
N TYR A 392 -20.08 25.29 4.47
CA TYR A 392 -19.06 24.24 4.44
C TYR A 392 -18.02 24.43 3.33
N GLN A 393 -18.43 24.95 2.16
CA GLN A 393 -17.57 25.03 0.97
C GLN A 393 -16.25 25.77 1.22
N PRO A 394 -16.19 26.92 1.93
CA PRO A 394 -14.93 27.63 2.14
C PRO A 394 -13.87 26.78 2.86
N TYR A 395 -14.28 26.02 3.89
CA TYR A 395 -13.38 25.18 4.68
C TYR A 395 -12.95 23.93 3.91
N ILE A 396 -13.88 23.28 3.21
CA ILE A 396 -13.56 22.12 2.35
C ILE A 396 -12.54 22.52 1.28
N ARG A 397 -12.78 23.67 0.61
CA ARG A 397 -11.84 24.21 -0.39
C ARG A 397 -10.48 24.52 0.22
N GLN A 398 -10.45 25.11 1.40
CA GLN A 398 -9.21 25.44 2.11
C GLN A 398 -8.37 24.20 2.43
N TYR A 399 -8.97 23.11 2.92
CA TYR A 399 -8.24 21.88 3.21
C TYR A 399 -7.79 21.15 1.93
N ALA A 400 -8.67 21.04 0.94
CA ALA A 400 -8.31 20.41 -0.34
C ALA A 400 -7.17 21.16 -1.05
N ALA A 401 -7.20 22.50 -1.04
CA ALA A 401 -6.14 23.34 -1.62
C ALA A 401 -4.79 23.19 -0.88
N ALA A 402 -4.82 22.92 0.42
CA ALA A 402 -3.63 22.63 1.22
C ALA A 402 -3.12 21.18 1.06
N GLY A 403 -3.74 20.37 0.20
CA GLY A 403 -3.31 19.02 -0.13
C GLY A 403 -3.94 17.91 0.71
N TYR A 404 -4.83 18.24 1.67
CA TYR A 404 -5.54 17.24 2.45
C TYR A 404 -6.63 16.58 1.62
N LYS A 405 -6.81 15.27 1.83
CA LYS A 405 -7.98 14.54 1.37
C LYS A 405 -9.15 14.80 2.31
N VAL A 406 -10.32 15.02 1.73
CA VAL A 406 -11.52 15.43 2.46
C VAL A 406 -12.54 14.31 2.41
N MET A 407 -12.95 13.86 3.58
CA MET A 407 -14.09 12.96 3.77
C MET A 407 -15.29 13.74 4.29
N LEU A 408 -16.43 13.67 3.60
CA LEU A 408 -17.70 14.18 4.08
C LEU A 408 -18.56 13.04 4.65
N VAL A 409 -19.11 13.24 5.84
CA VAL A 409 -20.01 12.29 6.49
C VAL A 409 -21.43 12.78 6.33
N LEU A 410 -22.28 11.96 5.70
CA LEU A 410 -23.68 12.27 5.47
C LEU A 410 -24.54 11.39 6.38
N THR A 411 -25.27 11.97 7.32
CA THR A 411 -25.98 11.24 8.40
C THR A 411 -27.43 11.72 8.54
N HIS A 412 -28.15 11.25 9.57
CA HIS A 412 -29.45 11.82 9.95
C HIS A 412 -29.43 13.36 10.12
N GLN A 413 -28.30 13.96 10.48
CA GLN A 413 -28.15 15.41 10.60
C GLN A 413 -28.04 16.14 9.24
N THR A 414 -27.72 15.40 8.17
CA THR A 414 -27.75 15.92 6.80
C THR A 414 -29.17 16.12 6.28
N PHE A 415 -30.16 15.44 6.86
CA PHE A 415 -31.53 15.54 6.38
C PHE A 415 -32.60 15.27 7.45
N GLY A 416 -32.60 14.07 8.02
CA GLY A 416 -33.79 13.56 8.70
C GLY A 416 -34.19 14.28 9.98
N GLU A 417 -33.25 14.86 10.74
CA GLU A 417 -33.61 15.75 11.85
C GLU A 417 -34.30 17.03 11.36
N GLY A 418 -33.77 17.64 10.29
CA GLY A 418 -34.35 18.81 9.64
C GLY A 418 -35.74 18.55 9.07
N ALA A 419 -35.97 17.33 8.58
CA ALA A 419 -37.23 16.90 8.03
C ALA A 419 -38.25 16.37 9.07
N GLY A 420 -37.91 16.41 10.37
CA GLY A 420 -38.82 16.07 11.46
C GLY A 420 -39.03 14.57 11.70
N TYR A 421 -38.10 13.70 11.26
CA TYR A 421 -38.19 12.27 11.54
C TYR A 421 -37.90 11.96 13.02
N VAL A 422 -38.67 11.02 13.59
CA VAL A 422 -38.55 10.60 14.99
C VAL A 422 -38.12 9.14 15.06
N TRP A 423 -36.83 8.91 15.31
CA TRP A 423 -36.18 7.59 15.13
C TRP A 423 -36.84 6.42 15.87
N PRO A 424 -37.21 6.55 17.16
CA PRO A 424 -37.83 5.44 17.89
C PRO A 424 -39.21 5.03 17.34
N GLN A 425 -39.82 5.85 16.49
CA GLN A 425 -41.15 5.61 15.91
C GLN A 425 -41.08 5.07 14.48
N MET A 426 -39.88 4.98 13.88
CA MET A 426 -39.72 4.56 12.49
C MET A 426 -39.79 3.04 12.34
N GLY A 427 -40.79 2.55 11.61
CA GLY A 427 -40.85 1.18 11.13
C GLY A 427 -40.13 0.99 9.77
N ASP A 428 -40.07 -0.25 9.28
CA ASP A 428 -39.36 -0.58 8.04
C ASP A 428 -39.88 0.18 6.80
N ASN A 429 -41.19 0.44 6.73
CA ASN A 429 -41.77 1.23 5.64
C ASN A 429 -41.35 2.71 5.71
N ASP A 430 -41.27 3.27 6.92
CA ASP A 430 -40.79 4.65 7.14
C ASP A 430 -39.32 4.76 6.75
N TRP A 431 -38.50 3.77 7.11
CA TRP A 431 -37.10 3.70 6.72
C TRP A 431 -36.90 3.59 5.21
N ARG A 432 -37.75 2.83 4.51
CA ARG A 432 -37.71 2.76 3.04
C ARG A 432 -38.07 4.10 2.41
N GLY A 433 -39.09 4.78 2.91
CA GLY A 433 -39.45 6.13 2.46
C GLY A 433 -38.36 7.17 2.75
N TYR A 434 -37.75 7.08 3.94
CA TYR A 434 -36.60 7.89 4.34
C TYR A 434 -35.41 7.67 3.41
N ALA A 435 -35.04 6.43 3.11
CA ALA A 435 -33.89 6.09 2.25
C ALA A 435 -33.99 6.77 0.87
N ALA A 436 -35.17 6.75 0.25
CA ALA A 436 -35.38 7.40 -1.04
C ALA A 436 -35.16 8.92 -0.97
N ARG A 437 -35.73 9.59 0.05
CA ARG A 437 -35.56 11.05 0.24
C ARG A 437 -34.14 11.42 0.64
N PHE A 438 -33.52 10.60 1.48
CA PHE A 438 -32.12 10.75 1.88
C PHE A 438 -31.20 10.66 0.66
N GLY A 439 -31.39 9.68 -0.22
CA GLY A 439 -30.66 9.57 -1.49
C GLY A 439 -30.80 10.80 -2.38
N GLN A 440 -32.00 11.40 -2.45
CA GLN A 440 -32.20 12.66 -3.19
C GLN A 440 -31.38 13.82 -2.61
N VAL A 441 -31.38 13.99 -1.28
CA VAL A 441 -30.60 15.03 -0.59
C VAL A 441 -29.10 14.79 -0.76
N VAL A 442 -28.64 13.55 -0.57
CA VAL A 442 -27.25 13.15 -0.82
C VAL A 442 -26.83 13.47 -2.26
N GLY A 443 -27.68 13.19 -3.25
CA GLY A 443 -27.41 13.54 -4.65
C GLY A 443 -27.31 15.04 -4.90
N GLN A 444 -28.09 15.86 -4.20
CA GLN A 444 -27.98 17.33 -4.28
C GLN A 444 -26.66 17.80 -3.68
N VAL A 445 -26.31 17.34 -2.48
CA VAL A 445 -25.03 17.66 -1.83
C VAL A 445 -23.84 17.22 -2.70
N ALA A 446 -23.85 16.00 -3.23
CA ALA A 446 -22.78 15.50 -4.08
C ALA A 446 -22.62 16.33 -5.36
N ARG A 447 -23.72 16.74 -5.99
CA ARG A 447 -23.70 17.60 -7.19
C ARG A 447 -23.04 18.94 -6.93
N GLN A 448 -23.17 19.50 -5.72
CA GLN A 448 -22.53 20.77 -5.36
C GLN A 448 -21.00 20.69 -5.30
N PHE A 449 -20.40 19.48 -5.21
CA PHE A 449 -18.94 19.27 -5.16
C PHE A 449 -18.37 18.52 -6.38
N ALA A 450 -19.24 17.86 -7.16
CA ALA A 450 -18.85 17.06 -8.32
C ALA A 450 -17.92 17.82 -9.28
N GLY A 451 -16.85 17.15 -9.71
CA GLY A 451 -15.88 17.70 -10.68
C GLY A 451 -14.95 18.80 -10.15
N GLN A 452 -15.07 19.19 -8.89
CA GLN A 452 -14.21 20.23 -8.29
C GLN A 452 -12.98 19.68 -7.59
N ASN A 453 -12.85 18.34 -7.48
CA ASN A 453 -11.78 17.65 -6.74
C ASN A 453 -11.64 18.14 -5.28
N LEU A 454 -12.78 18.46 -4.65
CA LEU A 454 -12.84 18.97 -3.29
C LEU A 454 -13.16 17.87 -2.27
N VAL A 455 -14.10 16.98 -2.60
CA VAL A 455 -14.51 15.86 -1.76
C VAL A 455 -13.95 14.58 -2.37
N HIS A 456 -13.23 13.81 -1.56
CA HIS A 456 -12.50 12.62 -2.01
C HIS A 456 -13.17 11.32 -1.56
N ALA A 457 -13.92 11.38 -0.45
CA ALA A 457 -14.73 10.28 0.04
C ALA A 457 -16.02 10.79 0.70
N TYR A 458 -17.09 10.01 0.56
CA TYR A 458 -18.34 10.14 1.29
C TYR A 458 -18.49 8.95 2.23
N GLN A 459 -18.67 9.21 3.53
CA GLN A 459 -19.10 8.21 4.49
C GLN A 459 -20.62 8.31 4.65
N ILE A 460 -21.34 7.22 4.32
CA ILE A 460 -22.80 7.21 4.37
C ILE A 460 -23.25 6.64 5.70
N TRP A 461 -23.72 7.54 6.57
CA TRP A 461 -24.11 7.32 7.96
C TRP A 461 -22.94 7.32 8.95
N ASN A 462 -23.30 7.27 10.24
CA ASN A 462 -22.40 7.17 11.37
C ASN A 462 -23.00 6.23 12.41
N GLU A 463 -22.29 5.17 12.77
CA GLU A 463 -22.63 4.28 13.89
C GLU A 463 -24.01 3.61 13.79
N GLN A 464 -24.38 3.19 12.59
CA GLN A 464 -25.64 2.48 12.31
C GLN A 464 -25.81 1.18 13.11
N ASP A 465 -24.71 0.56 13.50
CA ASP A 465 -24.64 -0.71 14.24
C ASP A 465 -24.40 -0.51 15.74
N ALA A 466 -24.46 0.73 16.23
CA ALA A 466 -24.37 1.02 17.65
C ALA A 466 -25.48 0.29 18.43
N PRO A 467 -25.24 -0.14 19.68
CA PRO A 467 -26.28 -0.72 20.52
C PRO A 467 -27.51 0.18 20.65
N HIS A 468 -28.70 -0.42 20.72
CA HIS A 468 -29.94 0.34 20.96
C HIS A 468 -29.83 1.18 22.23
N GLY A 469 -30.17 2.47 22.13
CA GLY A 469 -30.10 3.43 23.23
C GLY A 469 -28.79 4.22 23.31
N ALA A 470 -27.86 4.05 22.37
CA ALA A 470 -26.73 4.96 22.21
C ALA A 470 -27.23 6.40 21.97
N GLY A 471 -26.94 7.32 22.89
CA GLY A 471 -27.57 8.65 22.93
C GLY A 471 -27.23 9.58 21.76
N SER A 472 -26.13 9.34 21.06
CA SER A 472 -25.64 10.18 19.95
C SER A 472 -25.68 9.47 18.60
N SER A 473 -26.22 8.25 18.54
CA SER A 473 -26.20 7.38 17.35
C SER A 473 -27.62 6.98 16.97
N VAL A 474 -27.94 6.99 15.67
CA VAL A 474 -29.21 6.47 15.17
C VAL A 474 -28.98 5.05 14.63
N THR A 475 -29.28 4.06 15.48
CA THR A 475 -29.16 2.63 15.17
C THR A 475 -30.21 2.17 14.16
N LEU A 476 -29.80 1.30 13.23
CA LEU A 476 -30.64 0.78 12.15
C LEU A 476 -30.46 -0.74 12.02
N SER A 477 -31.47 -1.45 11.52
CA SER A 477 -31.26 -2.83 11.04
C SER A 477 -30.36 -2.84 9.79
N PRO A 478 -29.63 -3.95 9.51
CA PRO A 478 -28.84 -4.06 8.29
C PRO A 478 -29.64 -3.80 7.00
N GLN A 479 -30.91 -4.21 6.97
CA GLN A 479 -31.80 -4.05 5.80
C GLN A 479 -32.17 -2.58 5.57
N ASN A 480 -32.50 -1.84 6.64
CA ASN A 480 -32.84 -0.43 6.56
C ASN A 480 -31.61 0.41 6.20
N TYR A 481 -30.44 0.05 6.76
CA TYR A 481 -29.19 0.69 6.38
C TYR A 481 -28.79 0.39 4.92
N ALA A 482 -28.96 -0.85 4.45
CA ALA A 482 -28.71 -1.21 3.05
C ALA A 482 -29.55 -0.38 2.07
N ALA A 483 -30.81 -0.09 2.40
CA ALA A 483 -31.66 0.79 1.60
C ALA A 483 -31.10 2.23 1.50
N ILE A 484 -30.71 2.81 2.64
CA ILE A 484 -30.09 4.15 2.69
C ILE A 484 -28.78 4.19 1.88
N LEU A 485 -27.93 3.19 2.08
CA LEU A 485 -26.64 3.08 1.41
C LEU A 485 -26.82 2.91 -0.10
N ALA A 486 -27.75 2.08 -0.54
CA ALA A 486 -28.00 1.85 -1.95
C ALA A 486 -28.48 3.12 -2.69
N GLU A 487 -29.46 3.83 -2.12
CA GLU A 487 -29.95 5.08 -2.69
C GLU A 487 -28.86 6.17 -2.73
N SER A 488 -28.05 6.25 -1.68
CA SER A 488 -26.91 7.19 -1.62
C SER A 488 -25.85 6.86 -2.67
N ILE A 489 -25.48 5.58 -2.84
CA ILE A 489 -24.50 5.15 -3.85
C ILE A 489 -24.96 5.54 -5.25
N ARG A 490 -26.22 5.23 -5.60
CA ARG A 490 -26.78 5.57 -6.91
C ARG A 490 -26.77 7.08 -7.15
N ALA A 491 -27.21 7.85 -6.16
CA ALA A 491 -27.28 9.30 -6.25
C ALA A 491 -25.90 9.94 -6.46
N ILE A 492 -24.89 9.55 -5.68
CA ILE A 492 -23.53 10.06 -5.81
C ILE A 492 -22.93 9.62 -7.15
N ARG A 493 -22.99 8.33 -7.50
CA ARG A 493 -22.44 7.81 -8.77
C ARG A 493 -23.07 8.44 -10.00
N GLY A 494 -24.31 8.91 -9.91
CA GLY A 494 -24.99 9.65 -10.97
C GLY A 494 -24.38 11.02 -11.27
N VAL A 495 -23.64 11.63 -10.34
CA VAL A 495 -23.07 12.99 -10.48
C VAL A 495 -21.55 13.06 -10.30
N ASP A 496 -20.97 12.18 -9.48
CA ASP A 496 -19.54 12.08 -9.22
C ASP A 496 -19.09 10.61 -9.21
N ARG A 497 -18.37 10.23 -10.26
CA ARG A 497 -17.80 8.87 -10.40
C ARG A 497 -16.42 8.72 -9.76
N SER A 498 -15.81 9.83 -9.35
CA SER A 498 -14.43 9.85 -8.86
C SER A 498 -14.34 9.79 -7.33
N ALA A 499 -15.32 10.38 -6.63
CA ALA A 499 -15.37 10.33 -5.17
C ALA A 499 -15.66 8.92 -4.68
N LEU A 500 -15.01 8.50 -3.60
CA LEU A 500 -15.25 7.20 -3.00
C LEU A 500 -16.48 7.22 -2.09
N ILE A 501 -17.14 6.09 -1.92
CA ILE A 501 -18.36 5.94 -1.13
C ILE A 501 -18.16 4.79 -0.15
N LEU A 502 -18.19 5.11 1.14
CA LEU A 502 -17.94 4.18 2.22
C LEU A 502 -19.25 3.84 2.92
N THR A 503 -19.28 2.68 3.58
CA THR A 503 -20.28 2.45 4.64
C THR A 503 -20.14 3.51 5.73
N GLY A 504 -21.10 3.55 6.65
CA GLY A 504 -21.00 4.31 7.88
C GLY A 504 -19.95 3.69 8.77
N GLY A 505 -19.39 4.50 9.65
CA GLY A 505 -18.40 4.06 10.63
C GLY A 505 -19.05 3.16 11.66
N HIS A 506 -18.64 1.88 11.67
CA HIS A 506 -19.22 0.87 12.55
C HIS A 506 -18.62 0.89 13.95
N THR A 507 -19.42 0.71 15.00
CA THR A 507 -18.97 0.65 16.41
C THR A 507 -19.19 -0.71 17.06
N GLY A 508 -19.77 -1.69 16.37
CA GLY A 508 -20.10 -3.02 16.90
C GLY A 508 -18.90 -3.93 17.18
N GLY A 509 -17.67 -3.43 17.09
CA GLY A 509 -16.44 -4.18 17.32
C GLY A 509 -16.19 -5.32 16.31
N PRO A 510 -15.26 -6.24 16.58
CA PRO A 510 -14.65 -7.12 15.59
C PRO A 510 -15.49 -8.35 15.27
N VAL A 511 -16.63 -8.54 15.94
CA VAL A 511 -17.54 -9.67 15.72
C VAL A 511 -18.90 -9.17 15.25
N ALA A 512 -19.62 -8.43 16.09
CA ALA A 512 -20.96 -7.97 15.75
C ALA A 512 -20.95 -7.00 14.56
N GLY A 513 -19.98 -6.08 14.53
CA GLY A 513 -19.82 -5.13 13.43
C GLY A 513 -19.58 -5.78 12.05
N PRO A 514 -18.57 -6.67 11.86
CA PRO A 514 -18.40 -7.41 10.62
C PRO A 514 -19.62 -8.25 10.21
N ASN A 515 -20.35 -8.82 11.17
CA ASN A 515 -21.58 -9.55 10.89
C ASN A 515 -22.68 -8.62 10.38
N TYR A 516 -22.84 -7.45 11.00
CA TYR A 516 -23.75 -6.40 10.55
C TYR A 516 -23.39 -5.92 9.14
N ALA A 517 -22.10 -5.67 8.87
CA ALA A 517 -21.61 -5.23 7.57
C ALA A 517 -21.89 -6.29 6.49
N ARG A 518 -21.62 -7.58 6.75
CA ARG A 518 -21.95 -8.67 5.81
C ARG A 518 -23.46 -8.76 5.55
N ALA A 519 -24.28 -8.64 6.59
CA ALA A 519 -25.74 -8.65 6.43
C ALA A 519 -26.24 -7.46 5.60
N THR A 520 -25.66 -6.27 5.81
CA THR A 520 -25.96 -5.07 5.01
C THR A 520 -25.59 -5.30 3.55
N LEU A 521 -24.37 -5.77 3.28
CA LEU A 521 -23.90 -6.03 1.92
C LEU A 521 -24.75 -7.10 1.20
N ALA A 522 -25.18 -8.13 1.92
CA ALA A 522 -26.08 -9.16 1.38
C ALA A 522 -27.47 -8.61 1.04
N ALA A 523 -27.92 -7.56 1.72
CA ALA A 523 -29.19 -6.88 1.46
C ALA A 523 -29.10 -5.80 0.36
N LEU A 524 -27.89 -5.46 -0.13
CA LEU A 524 -27.74 -4.49 -1.21
C LEU A 524 -28.25 -5.06 -2.55
N PRO A 525 -28.89 -4.22 -3.40
CA PRO A 525 -29.25 -4.61 -4.76
C PRO A 525 -28.03 -4.98 -5.59
N ALA A 526 -28.19 -5.94 -6.51
CA ALA A 526 -27.13 -6.34 -7.43
C ALA A 526 -26.54 -5.14 -8.20
N GLY A 527 -25.21 -5.10 -8.31
CA GLY A 527 -24.48 -4.01 -8.99
C GLY A 527 -24.32 -2.73 -8.16
N VAL A 528 -24.83 -2.68 -6.92
CA VAL A 528 -24.62 -1.56 -5.99
C VAL A 528 -23.70 -2.02 -4.87
N ALA A 529 -22.54 -1.38 -4.75
CA ALA A 529 -21.57 -1.68 -3.69
C ALA A 529 -20.85 -0.39 -3.25
N PRO A 530 -20.55 -0.24 -1.95
CA PRO A 530 -19.62 0.78 -1.49
C PRO A 530 -18.20 0.46 -1.97
N ASP A 531 -17.30 1.43 -1.97
CA ASP A 531 -15.87 1.26 -2.28
C ASP A 531 -15.06 0.80 -1.07
N GLY A 532 -15.58 0.95 0.15
CA GLY A 532 -14.87 0.56 1.37
C GLY A 532 -15.81 0.45 2.57
N ILE A 533 -15.29 -0.18 3.62
CA ILE A 533 -15.98 -0.32 4.91
C ILE A 533 -15.28 0.58 5.92
N ALA A 534 -16.07 1.31 6.70
CA ALA A 534 -15.60 2.18 7.77
C ALA A 534 -15.86 1.56 9.15
N THR A 535 -14.89 1.68 10.07
CA THR A 535 -15.01 1.25 11.48
C THR A 535 -14.46 2.29 12.45
N HIS A 536 -15.02 2.29 13.66
CA HIS A 536 -14.71 3.14 14.81
C HIS A 536 -14.19 2.28 15.99
N PRO A 537 -12.91 1.88 16.01
CA PRO A 537 -12.35 0.96 17.01
C PRO A 537 -12.05 1.64 18.36
N TYR A 538 -13.01 2.38 18.91
CA TYR A 538 -12.88 2.99 20.23
C TYR A 538 -12.59 1.94 21.30
N GLY A 539 -11.67 2.26 22.22
CA GLY A 539 -11.28 1.37 23.30
C GLY A 539 -10.48 0.13 22.87
N ARG A 540 -9.98 0.07 21.63
CA ARG A 540 -9.01 -0.95 21.17
C ARG A 540 -7.62 -0.35 21.05
N GLY A 541 -6.58 -1.17 21.22
CA GLY A 541 -5.19 -0.73 21.09
C GLY A 541 -4.21 -1.85 20.81
N VAL A 542 -2.92 -1.56 20.90
CA VAL A 542 -1.84 -2.55 20.72
C VAL A 542 -1.56 -3.25 22.05
N THR A 543 -1.41 -2.46 23.11
CA THR A 543 -1.24 -2.96 24.48
C THR A 543 -2.62 -3.16 25.11
N VAL A 544 -3.05 -4.42 25.28
CA VAL A 544 -4.39 -4.76 25.83
C VAL A 544 -4.42 -4.54 27.34
N GLY A 545 -5.57 -4.10 27.86
CA GLY A 545 -5.80 -3.96 29.31
C GLY A 545 -5.31 -2.63 29.90
N VAL A 546 -4.80 -1.71 29.07
CA VAL A 546 -4.55 -0.31 29.46
C VAL A 546 -5.86 0.51 29.37
N PRO A 547 -5.95 1.68 30.03
CA PRO A 547 -7.20 2.46 30.12
C PRO A 547 -7.88 2.79 28.77
N TYR A 548 -7.11 2.85 27.68
CA TYR A 548 -7.57 3.21 26.34
C TYR A 548 -7.75 2.00 25.40
N ALA A 549 -7.44 0.78 25.86
CA ALA A 549 -7.48 -0.46 25.08
C ALA A 549 -8.21 -1.58 25.84
N ILE A 550 -9.35 -1.25 26.44
CA ILE A 550 -10.14 -2.13 27.29
C ILE A 550 -10.94 -3.20 26.52
N PHE A 551 -11.14 -3.02 25.21
CA PHE A 551 -11.93 -3.92 24.37
C PHE A 551 -11.10 -4.89 23.54
N GLY A 552 -9.80 -4.97 23.79
CA GLY A 552 -8.90 -5.94 23.14
C GLY A 552 -7.98 -5.31 22.10
N HIS A 553 -7.34 -6.18 21.30
CA HIS A 553 -6.32 -5.73 20.37
C HIS A 553 -6.96 -5.16 19.09
N ILE A 554 -6.31 -4.16 18.50
CA ILE A 554 -6.72 -3.57 17.20
C ILE A 554 -6.66 -4.56 16.02
N ASP A 555 -5.95 -5.68 16.18
CA ASP A 555 -5.75 -6.69 15.13
C ASP A 555 -7.04 -7.44 14.83
N GLU A 556 -7.84 -7.68 15.87
CA GLU A 556 -9.13 -8.35 15.75
C GLU A 556 -10.06 -7.53 14.85
N GLU A 557 -10.07 -6.21 15.04
CA GLU A 557 -10.88 -5.28 14.24
C GLU A 557 -10.41 -5.28 12.78
N ILE A 558 -9.11 -5.03 12.57
CA ILE A 558 -8.54 -4.88 11.23
C ILE A 558 -8.71 -6.16 10.41
N ARG A 559 -8.45 -7.33 11.01
CA ARG A 559 -8.55 -8.61 10.30
C ARG A 559 -9.99 -8.96 9.96
N ASN A 560 -10.93 -8.79 10.89
CA ASN A 560 -12.29 -9.25 10.68
C ASN A 560 -13.08 -8.35 9.72
N TYR A 561 -12.86 -7.03 9.76
CA TYR A 561 -13.40 -6.13 8.74
C TYR A 561 -12.66 -6.25 7.40
N GLY A 562 -11.32 -6.31 7.43
CA GLY A 562 -10.51 -6.44 6.22
C GLY A 562 -10.81 -7.74 5.43
N ALA A 563 -11.29 -8.79 6.10
CA ALA A 563 -11.72 -10.01 5.44
C ALA A 563 -13.02 -9.89 4.63
N ILE A 564 -13.80 -8.80 4.80
CA ILE A 564 -15.05 -8.59 4.05
C ILE A 564 -14.75 -8.11 2.62
N PHE A 565 -13.76 -7.22 2.46
CA PHE A 565 -13.22 -6.79 1.16
C PHE A 565 -11.69 -6.97 1.15
N PRO A 566 -11.18 -8.19 0.96
CA PRO A 566 -9.74 -8.46 1.03
C PRO A 566 -8.92 -7.71 -0.04
N GLU A 567 -9.57 -7.32 -1.14
CA GLU A 567 -8.98 -6.56 -2.24
C GLU A 567 -9.09 -5.04 -2.08
N ARG A 568 -9.65 -4.56 -0.96
CA ARG A 568 -9.84 -3.14 -0.69
C ARG A 568 -9.32 -2.79 0.71
N PRO A 569 -8.80 -1.57 0.89
CA PRO A 569 -8.36 -1.15 2.20
C PRO A 569 -9.54 -0.87 3.14
N LEU A 570 -9.31 -1.10 4.42
CA LEU A 570 -10.22 -0.75 5.50
C LEU A 570 -10.09 0.74 5.85
N TRP A 571 -11.19 1.37 6.23
CA TRP A 571 -11.22 2.77 6.63
C TRP A 571 -11.44 2.89 8.13
N ILE A 572 -10.46 3.40 8.87
CA ILE A 572 -10.65 3.75 10.29
C ILE A 572 -10.97 5.25 10.33
N THR A 573 -12.27 5.55 10.40
CA THR A 573 -12.81 6.90 10.18
C THR A 573 -13.00 7.69 11.46
N GLU A 574 -13.01 7.02 12.60
CA GLU A 574 -12.88 7.63 13.93
C GLU A 574 -12.16 6.65 14.86
N TRP A 575 -11.24 7.14 15.67
CA TRP A 575 -10.64 6.40 16.79
C TRP A 575 -10.05 7.40 17.77
N GLY A 576 -9.81 6.99 19.01
CA GLY A 576 -9.19 7.83 20.01
C GLY A 576 -9.67 7.52 21.40
N VAL A 577 -9.57 8.53 22.27
CA VAL A 577 -10.00 8.45 23.66
C VAL A 577 -11.28 9.26 23.83
N LEU A 578 -12.29 8.64 24.44
CA LEU A 578 -13.60 9.25 24.72
C LEU A 578 -13.80 9.43 26.22
N ASP A 579 -14.54 10.46 26.63
CA ASP A 579 -15.00 10.70 28.01
C ASP A 579 -13.87 10.80 29.04
N ARG A 580 -12.70 11.30 28.61
CA ARG A 580 -11.50 11.45 29.45
C ARG A 580 -10.82 12.82 29.27
N PRO A 581 -11.53 13.95 29.42
CA PRO A 581 -10.98 15.27 29.09
C PRO A 581 -9.71 15.62 29.87
N ASP A 582 -9.58 15.10 31.10
CA ASP A 582 -8.53 15.45 32.06
C ASP A 582 -7.33 14.48 32.06
N ASP A 583 -7.38 13.41 31.25
CA ASP A 583 -6.30 12.43 31.22
C ASP A 583 -4.99 13.06 30.72
N ASN A 584 -3.87 12.58 31.24
CA ASN A 584 -2.55 13.11 30.94
C ASN A 584 -2.23 12.97 29.43
N PRO A 585 -1.94 14.08 28.72
CA PRO A 585 -1.61 14.03 27.29
C PRO A 585 -0.47 13.08 26.94
N ALA A 586 0.50 12.86 27.83
CA ALA A 586 1.61 11.93 27.58
C ALA A 586 1.14 10.47 27.47
N ASP A 587 0.16 10.07 28.27
CA ASP A 587 -0.40 8.71 28.24
C ASP A 587 -1.26 8.50 27.00
N VAL A 588 -2.07 9.50 26.65
CA VAL A 588 -2.85 9.49 25.40
C VAL A 588 -1.93 9.48 24.17
N THR A 589 -0.81 10.21 24.22
CA THR A 589 0.21 10.20 23.15
C THR A 589 0.80 8.82 22.96
N ARG A 590 1.13 8.13 24.06
CA ARG A 590 1.69 6.78 24.01
C ARG A 590 0.73 5.84 23.29
N TYR A 591 -0.53 5.81 23.71
CA TYR A 591 -1.59 5.04 23.07
C TYR A 591 -1.73 5.36 21.57
N ALA A 592 -1.81 6.65 21.23
CA ALA A 592 -1.95 7.07 19.84
C ALA A 592 -0.75 6.66 18.99
N SER A 593 0.47 6.87 19.50
CA SER A 593 1.71 6.52 18.81
C SER A 593 1.86 5.01 18.61
N GLU A 594 1.47 4.20 19.60
CA GLU A 594 1.49 2.74 19.50
C GLU A 594 0.59 2.28 18.35
N ILE A 595 -0.67 2.74 18.30
CA ILE A 595 -1.60 2.37 17.21
C ILE A 595 -1.07 2.85 15.86
N ILE A 596 -0.68 4.13 15.73
CA ILE A 596 -0.21 4.68 14.45
C ILE A 596 1.00 3.90 13.93
N ASN A 597 2.01 3.68 14.78
CA ASN A 597 3.22 2.98 14.40
C ASN A 597 2.94 1.52 14.07
N TYR A 598 2.09 0.86 14.86
CA TYR A 598 1.73 -0.53 14.67
C TYR A 598 0.95 -0.74 13.37
N VAL A 599 -0.08 0.07 13.13
CA VAL A 599 -0.90 0.02 11.90
C VAL A 599 -0.04 0.33 10.68
N ARG A 600 0.79 1.38 10.73
CA ARG A 600 1.74 1.67 9.65
C ARG A 600 2.63 0.45 9.40
N ALA A 601 3.29 -0.09 10.43
CA ALA A 601 4.25 -1.19 10.30
C ALA A 601 3.65 -2.53 9.86
N ARG A 602 2.37 -2.82 10.16
CA ARG A 602 1.77 -4.14 9.91
C ARG A 602 0.72 -4.16 8.81
N TYR A 603 0.05 -3.03 8.56
CA TYR A 603 -1.09 -2.92 7.64
C TYR A 603 -0.91 -1.80 6.61
N ALA A 604 0.33 -1.58 6.16
CA ALA A 604 0.65 -0.65 5.08
C ALA A 604 -0.20 -0.91 3.85
N GLY A 605 -0.79 0.14 3.28
CA GLY A 605 -1.68 0.02 2.13
C GLY A 605 -3.02 -0.69 2.41
N LYS A 606 -3.16 -1.44 3.50
CA LYS A 606 -4.42 -2.12 3.88
C LYS A 606 -5.36 -1.25 4.69
N ILE A 607 -4.87 -0.14 5.26
CA ILE A 607 -5.68 0.87 5.93
C ILE A 607 -5.63 2.16 5.11
N ALA A 608 -6.79 2.61 4.63
CA ALA A 608 -6.92 3.83 3.82
C ALA A 608 -6.76 5.09 4.67
N THR A 609 -7.33 5.09 5.87
CA THR A 609 -7.31 6.21 6.83
C THR A 609 -7.26 5.73 8.27
N LEU A 610 -6.71 6.57 9.14
CA LEU A 610 -6.70 6.43 10.60
C LEU A 610 -6.97 7.82 11.21
N LEU A 611 -8.25 8.15 11.36
CA LEU A 611 -8.68 9.53 11.68
C LEU A 611 -8.97 9.71 13.17
N TRP A 612 -8.14 10.51 13.85
CA TRP A 612 -8.29 10.78 15.28
C TRP A 612 -9.57 11.55 15.56
N TYR A 613 -10.26 11.20 16.64
CA TYR A 613 -11.37 11.96 17.21
C TYR A 613 -10.93 12.51 18.58
N ALA A 614 -10.68 13.81 18.74
CA ALA A 614 -11.04 14.93 17.86
C ALA A 614 -9.97 16.05 17.81
N TRP A 615 -10.16 17.06 16.94
CA TRP A 615 -9.24 18.21 16.86
C TRP A 615 -9.19 19.02 18.17
N ALA A 616 -10.33 19.46 18.68
CA ALA A 616 -10.41 20.30 19.87
C ALA A 616 -11.14 19.60 21.01
N GLN A 617 -10.69 19.83 22.24
CA GLN A 617 -11.39 19.37 23.44
C GLN A 617 -12.77 20.05 23.51
N GLY A 618 -13.81 19.25 23.76
CA GLY A 618 -15.20 19.73 23.73
C GLY A 618 -15.92 19.51 22.39
N MET A 619 -15.22 18.99 21.37
CA MET A 619 -15.89 18.36 20.23
C MET A 619 -16.51 17.04 20.69
N HIS A 620 -17.77 17.10 21.11
CA HIS A 620 -18.47 16.02 21.82
C HIS A 620 -17.63 15.51 23.00
N ASN A 621 -17.56 14.19 23.19
CA ASN A 621 -16.77 13.53 24.22
C ASN A 621 -15.34 13.15 23.79
N GLY A 622 -14.86 13.61 22.63
CA GLY A 622 -13.54 13.26 22.11
C GLY A 622 -12.40 13.96 22.86
N TYR A 623 -11.25 13.29 22.97
CA TYR A 623 -10.01 13.89 23.46
C TYR A 623 -9.35 14.76 22.38
N GLY A 624 -9.25 16.06 22.63
CA GLY A 624 -8.72 17.04 21.67
C GLY A 624 -7.20 16.98 21.47
N LEU A 625 -6.71 17.27 20.26
CA LEU A 625 -5.29 17.64 20.04
C LEU A 625 -4.97 19.03 20.61
N VAL A 626 -5.98 19.90 20.70
CA VAL A 626 -5.91 21.19 21.38
C VAL A 626 -6.92 21.24 22.53
N GLY A 627 -6.59 21.99 23.58
CA GLY A 627 -7.48 22.21 24.72
C GLY A 627 -8.67 23.11 24.38
N THR A 628 -9.56 23.31 25.35
CA THR A 628 -10.71 24.23 25.25
C THR A 628 -10.29 25.70 25.05
N ASN A 629 -9.03 26.02 25.35
CA ASN A 629 -8.39 27.32 25.16
C ASN A 629 -7.56 27.43 23.87
N ASP A 630 -7.75 26.49 22.93
CA ASP A 630 -7.01 26.38 21.66
C ASP A 630 -5.48 26.19 21.80
N GLN A 631 -5.01 25.83 23.00
CA GLN A 631 -3.59 25.53 23.21
C GLN A 631 -3.26 24.08 22.84
N PRO A 632 -2.13 23.81 22.15
CA PRO A 632 -1.68 22.46 21.86
C PRO A 632 -1.56 21.59 23.12
N ARG A 633 -2.12 20.38 23.10
CA ARG A 633 -1.93 19.40 24.17
C ARG A 633 -0.71 18.56 23.88
N GLN A 634 0.45 19.03 24.33
CA GLN A 634 1.72 18.30 24.14
C GLN A 634 1.83 17.12 25.11
N PRO A 635 2.45 15.99 24.69
CA PRO A 635 3.12 15.76 23.41
C PRO A 635 2.22 15.26 22.26
N LEU A 636 0.91 15.12 22.50
CA LEU A 636 -0.04 14.51 21.55
C LEU A 636 -0.12 15.31 20.24
N TYR A 637 -0.17 16.64 20.35
CA TYR A 637 -0.21 17.52 19.19
C TYR A 637 0.97 17.30 18.23
N ASP A 638 2.19 17.20 18.77
CA ASP A 638 3.40 17.00 17.95
C ASP A 638 3.43 15.62 17.28
N GLN A 639 2.93 14.58 17.96
CA GLN A 639 2.83 13.22 17.39
C GLN A 639 2.02 13.20 16.08
N PHE A 640 0.95 13.99 16.02
CA PHE A 640 0.07 14.07 14.87
C PHE A 640 0.55 15.03 13.79
N THR A 641 1.18 16.15 14.18
CA THR A 641 1.53 17.23 13.24
C THR A 641 2.94 17.12 12.66
N ARG A 642 3.88 16.45 13.36
CA ARG A 642 5.27 16.28 12.93
C ARG A 642 5.65 14.85 12.51
N GLY A 643 4.90 13.85 13.00
CA GLY A 643 5.21 12.42 12.88
C GLY A 643 4.77 11.73 11.59
#